data_AF-A0A9N8DPJ8-F1
#
_entry.id   AF-A0A9N8DPJ8-F1
#
_cell.length_a   1.000
_cell.length_b   1.000
_cell.length_c   1.000
_cell.angle_alpha   90.00
_cell.angle_beta   90.00
_cell.angle_gamma   90.00
#
_symmetry.space_group_name_H-M   'P 1'
#
loop_
_entity.id
_entity.type
_entity.pdbx_description
1 polymer ?
#
loop_
_entity_poly.entity_id
_entity_poly.type
_entity_poly.pdbx_seq_one_letter_code
_entity_poly.pdbx_strand_id
1 'polypeptide(L)'
;MMNPSTLVPPTPPSSKTASHDGKNTSSPRTTSPRSRILWIILRTLLMDLPLLLLFTAYTSLYVLEQVHHDYLEPLRKAMKWTEIRSDTEVTSYHYYCTEDDITANSVEELVAEPDWTTDEMVEHMQVHGVTILPDILTNTTADILRAFIVEENKRQEGFWVINGKNRHSFGIQVDQDESIPAALKEIATHPVLKPMLEQVLGRNPAIIEFTAITSTKGAGMQNFHQDVVPEGSAAKYARSFIPSYSLFIPLQDTTKQMGATQICPGTQMCGDGASAEEICEDYAVSAAGDGVWPKGWGALVNQQTTHRGTAYTDPNGMDRVVFILTFAPRPRYNFNAVESRMIGQGGSYSINWQHWGHTLDDFGHAPTKMALPWRTLRSLGLYKPRGSDWGWDMTTVALMRMANGDNGYTRDTLETFVLEQGGFAWLPTWLQGTVDEEEDEDDWPVDGGWHDFLVTTVQKVKEFLAMSHQLALGLAMVGLLLVSAVVALVQDNAHSGAAVLTRNVVRLLILHGVVLALALQYVTSLSQSNWARLVRSGKLFQPFSDPEIHLVAPATEEDPAPYTLPNRNDVLVAPHYDAWYLASYANILEYSQPGNIIWKELIDDHATGFGGLSPSLQNHLCDFLVFDTMLQRHQGRLLHQMEAGRWTDLLDEVAIAFCRQELLREQHPLTSALMRELDFLKGETKFGVWRHTTMQQSTVTNYLGSWTSRILLAGRNPPSAKEPDERPRATVFVQRIGKRCLFPASTVPATPAKQSKIPSSPPTLNEPFRGAWVTTGDTVEGKYQGEHNEYYKGVLMDASADRDSYDVVYNDGEEDLGLCRSCVRPFKPYQVNETVDVRVDGDSFFKAKIVSVTAVKEEERYRIRFLDDDEDNGTYEVSSRDLRRFL
;
A
#
# COMPACT_ATOMS: atom_id res chain seq x y z
N MET A 1 20.59 -34.34 48.14
CA MET A 1 21.67 -35.37 48.15
C MET A 1 23.01 -34.67 48.31
N MET A 2 23.96 -35.28 49.03
CA MET A 2 25.27 -34.70 49.36
C MET A 2 26.33 -35.05 48.31
N ASN A 3 27.24 -34.12 47.97
CA ASN A 3 28.65 -34.17 48.43
C ASN A 3 29.53 -33.09 47.75
N PRO A 4 30.35 -32.35 48.53
CA PRO A 4 31.55 -31.67 48.03
C PRO A 4 32.79 -32.56 48.17
N SER A 5 33.88 -32.26 47.45
CA SER A 5 35.17 -32.95 47.63
C SER A 5 36.36 -32.04 47.32
N THR A 6 37.12 -31.71 48.36
CA THR A 6 38.40 -30.98 48.34
C THR A 6 39.58 -31.91 48.10
N LEU A 7 40.59 -31.52 47.31
CA LEU A 7 41.90 -32.22 47.26
C LEU A 7 43.12 -31.30 47.01
N VAL A 8 44.17 -31.57 47.78
CA VAL A 8 45.52 -30.95 47.92
C VAL A 8 46.39 -32.07 48.54
N PRO A 9 47.65 -32.41 48.16
CA PRO A 9 48.86 -31.56 47.96
C PRO A 9 49.49 -31.75 46.53
N PRO A 10 50.81 -31.56 46.18
CA PRO A 10 52.00 -31.30 47.02
C PRO A 10 53.09 -30.30 46.55
N THR A 11 53.92 -29.90 47.53
CA THR A 11 55.28 -29.36 47.37
C THR A 11 56.34 -30.47 47.36
N PRO A 12 57.43 -30.30 46.59
CA PRO A 12 58.78 -30.62 47.10
C PRO A 12 59.89 -29.68 46.50
N PRO A 13 61.19 -29.91 46.75
CA PRO A 13 61.88 -29.89 48.05
C PRO A 13 63.04 -28.87 48.07
N SER A 14 63.73 -28.71 49.21
CA SER A 14 64.92 -27.84 49.32
C SER A 14 66.24 -28.64 49.48
N SER A 15 67.30 -28.20 48.79
CA SER A 15 68.76 -28.43 49.02
C SER A 15 69.52 -28.44 47.67
N LYS A 16 70.84 -28.22 47.54
CA LYS A 16 71.85 -27.43 48.30
C LYS A 16 73.08 -27.23 47.38
N THR A 17 73.81 -26.11 47.57
CA THR A 17 75.27 -25.90 47.43
C THR A 17 76.07 -26.18 46.13
N ALA A 18 76.83 -25.14 45.74
CA ALA A 18 78.19 -25.12 45.14
C ALA A 18 78.37 -25.64 43.68
N SER A 19 79.12 -24.98 42.80
CA SER A 19 80.43 -24.31 43.02
C SER A 19 80.74 -23.27 41.91
N HIS A 20 81.88 -22.57 42.04
CA HIS A 20 82.40 -21.60 41.07
C HIS A 20 82.71 -22.22 39.70
N ASP A 21 82.41 -21.50 38.60
CA ASP A 21 83.51 -20.97 37.76
C ASP A 21 83.08 -19.79 36.88
N GLY A 22 84.06 -19.00 36.43
CA GLY A 22 83.81 -17.61 35.99
C GLY A 22 83.51 -17.38 34.50
N LYS A 23 82.65 -16.38 34.25
CA LYS A 23 82.83 -15.32 33.23
C LYS A 23 81.76 -14.24 33.43
N ASN A 24 82.17 -12.98 33.62
CA ASN A 24 81.26 -11.84 33.70
C ASN A 24 80.71 -11.48 32.31
N THR A 25 79.79 -12.28 31.78
CA THR A 25 78.86 -11.83 30.75
C THR A 25 77.74 -11.07 31.43
N SER A 26 77.71 -9.74 31.31
CA SER A 26 76.61 -8.91 31.81
C SER A 26 75.29 -9.41 31.22
N SER A 27 74.44 -10.03 32.04
CA SER A 27 73.17 -10.56 31.56
C SER A 27 72.33 -9.38 31.04
N PRO A 28 71.75 -9.48 29.83
CA PRO A 28 70.95 -8.39 29.27
C PRO A 28 69.78 -8.14 30.22
N ARG A 29 69.65 -6.90 30.73
CA ARG A 29 68.59 -6.49 31.66
C ARG A 29 67.23 -6.89 31.08
N THR A 30 66.64 -7.95 31.60
CA THR A 30 65.34 -8.43 31.15
C THR A 30 64.28 -7.41 31.57
N THR A 31 63.83 -6.61 30.60
CA THR A 31 62.69 -5.68 30.74
C THR A 31 61.56 -6.39 31.49
N SER A 32 61.13 -5.83 32.62
CA SER A 32 60.16 -6.51 33.48
C SER A 32 58.88 -6.84 32.71
N PRO A 33 58.21 -7.99 32.96
CA PRO A 33 56.98 -8.35 32.25
C PRO A 33 55.91 -7.24 32.29
N ARG A 34 55.82 -6.52 33.41
CA ARG A 34 54.94 -5.34 33.58
C ARG A 34 55.23 -4.23 32.55
N SER A 35 56.50 -3.91 32.29
CA SER A 35 56.86 -2.90 31.29
C SER A 35 56.44 -3.31 29.88
N ARG A 36 56.59 -4.58 29.50
CA ARG A 36 56.15 -5.10 28.20
C ARG A 36 54.63 -5.04 28.04
N ILE A 37 53.88 -5.42 29.08
CA ILE A 37 52.40 -5.35 29.08
C ILE A 37 51.94 -3.90 28.94
N LEU A 38 52.54 -2.97 29.68
CA LEU A 38 52.22 -1.54 29.58
C LEU A 38 52.43 -1.00 28.17
N TRP A 39 53.56 -1.33 27.51
CA TRP A 39 53.82 -0.93 26.12
C TRP A 39 52.81 -1.53 25.13
N ILE A 40 52.37 -2.78 25.34
CA ILE A 40 51.34 -3.41 24.49
C ILE A 40 49.99 -2.70 24.66
N ILE A 41 49.59 -2.40 25.89
CA ILE A 41 48.34 -1.67 26.19
C ILE A 41 48.41 -0.26 25.59
N LEU A 42 49.48 0.49 25.87
CA LEU A 42 49.65 1.87 25.41
C LEU A 42 49.61 1.96 23.87
N ARG A 43 50.33 1.08 23.16
CA ARG A 43 50.26 1.01 21.70
C ARG A 43 48.87 0.61 21.21
N THR A 44 48.23 -0.36 21.86
CA THR A 44 46.90 -0.82 21.42
C THR A 44 45.88 0.31 21.55
N LEU A 45 45.93 1.10 22.63
CA LEU A 45 45.03 2.25 22.84
C LEU A 45 45.38 3.47 21.97
N LEU A 46 46.66 3.78 21.76
CA LEU A 46 47.09 5.00 21.03
C LEU A 46 47.26 4.81 19.53
N MET A 47 47.38 3.57 19.03
CA MET A 47 47.68 3.31 17.62
C MET A 47 46.80 2.20 17.02
N ASP A 48 46.82 0.98 17.58
CA ASP A 48 46.15 -0.14 16.92
C ASP A 48 44.61 0.01 16.94
N LEU A 49 44.02 0.48 18.05
CA LEU A 49 42.57 0.69 18.20
C LEU A 49 42.05 1.90 17.40
N PRO A 50 42.66 3.11 17.44
CA PRO A 50 42.20 4.22 16.61
C PRO A 50 42.26 3.93 15.11
N LEU A 51 43.33 3.28 14.64
CA LEU A 51 43.42 2.84 13.24
C LEU A 51 42.34 1.82 12.88
N LEU A 52 42.09 0.86 13.76
CA LEU A 52 41.05 -0.16 13.55
C LEU A 52 39.64 0.48 13.53
N LEU A 53 39.36 1.44 14.41
CA LEU A 53 38.08 2.16 14.44
C LEU A 53 37.87 3.00 13.18
N LEU A 54 38.87 3.79 12.77
CA LEU A 54 38.82 4.55 11.51
C LEU A 54 38.62 3.63 10.29
N PHE A 55 39.38 2.54 10.21
CA PHE A 55 39.25 1.59 9.10
C PHE A 55 37.90 0.87 9.10
N THR A 56 37.38 0.52 10.27
CA THR A 56 36.06 -0.12 10.41
C THR A 56 34.96 0.87 10.00
N ALA A 57 35.00 2.12 10.45
CA ALA A 57 34.04 3.14 10.07
C ALA A 57 34.06 3.42 8.55
N TYR A 58 35.25 3.60 7.97
CA TYR A 58 35.42 3.73 6.52
C TYR A 58 34.86 2.52 5.76
N THR A 59 35.21 1.30 6.17
CA THR A 59 34.76 0.07 5.52
C THR A 59 33.24 -0.11 5.65
N SER A 60 32.65 0.26 6.78
CA SER A 60 31.19 0.24 6.97
C SER A 60 30.47 1.23 6.06
N LEU A 61 30.99 2.44 5.85
CA LEU A 61 30.39 3.39 4.90
C LEU A 61 30.59 2.96 3.44
N TYR A 62 31.72 2.34 3.10
CA TYR A 62 31.91 1.74 1.77
C TYR A 62 30.90 0.59 1.53
N VAL A 63 30.64 -0.25 2.53
CA VAL A 63 29.59 -1.28 2.46
C VAL A 63 28.20 -0.64 2.34
N LEU A 64 27.91 0.43 3.10
CA LEU A 64 26.63 1.14 3.03
C LEU A 64 26.39 1.75 1.63
N GLU A 65 27.42 2.36 1.04
CA GLU A 65 27.40 2.87 -0.34
C GLU A 65 27.14 1.76 -1.37
N GLN A 66 27.82 0.61 -1.25
CA GLN A 66 27.55 -0.54 -2.12
C GLN A 66 26.12 -1.05 -1.95
N VAL A 67 25.60 -1.09 -0.72
CA VAL A 67 24.23 -1.52 -0.42
C VAL A 67 23.20 -0.51 -0.95
N HIS A 68 23.52 0.77 -0.87
CA HIS A 68 22.71 1.84 -1.45
C HIS A 68 22.63 1.67 -2.97
N HIS A 69 23.77 1.63 -3.66
CA HIS A 69 23.82 1.54 -5.12
C HIS A 69 23.22 0.24 -5.69
N ASP A 70 23.57 -0.92 -5.11
CA ASP A 70 23.11 -2.23 -5.63
C ASP A 70 21.64 -2.53 -5.29
N TYR A 71 21.09 -1.94 -4.22
CA TYR A 71 19.79 -2.34 -3.67
C TYR A 71 18.86 -1.17 -3.29
N LEU A 72 19.29 -0.20 -2.47
CA LEU A 72 18.36 0.85 -2.01
C LEU A 72 17.94 1.80 -3.13
N GLU A 73 18.85 2.19 -4.02
CA GLU A 73 18.52 3.10 -5.13
C GLU A 73 17.60 2.44 -6.19
N PRO A 74 17.85 1.21 -6.67
CA PRO A 74 16.87 0.47 -7.48
C PRO A 74 15.52 0.30 -6.77
N LEU A 75 15.53 0.07 -5.46
CA LEU A 75 14.32 -0.10 -4.66
C LEU A 75 13.52 1.21 -4.54
N ARG A 76 14.21 2.34 -4.32
CA ARG A 76 13.61 3.69 -4.28
C ARG A 76 12.91 4.02 -5.59
N LYS A 77 13.57 3.78 -6.73
CA LYS A 77 12.99 3.98 -8.06
C LYS A 77 11.76 3.10 -8.28
N ALA A 78 11.79 1.85 -7.81
CA ALA A 78 10.62 0.96 -7.85
C ALA A 78 9.51 1.35 -6.86
N MET A 79 9.79 2.13 -5.82
CA MET A 79 8.80 2.69 -4.88
C MET A 79 8.25 4.06 -5.32
N LYS A 80 8.79 4.67 -6.38
CA LYS A 80 8.28 5.97 -6.85
C LYS A 80 6.86 5.80 -7.37
N TRP A 81 5.98 6.64 -6.88
CA TRP A 81 4.61 6.84 -7.32
C TRP A 81 4.61 8.07 -8.25
N THR A 82 4.01 7.91 -9.42
CA THR A 82 3.99 8.91 -10.49
C THR A 82 2.63 8.84 -11.16
N GLU A 83 2.17 9.92 -11.79
CA GLU A 83 0.89 9.96 -12.50
C GLU A 83 0.71 8.79 -13.50
N ILE A 84 1.71 8.54 -14.37
CA ILE A 84 1.74 7.39 -15.30
C ILE A 84 1.53 6.06 -14.57
N ARG A 85 1.99 5.95 -13.33
CA ARG A 85 1.90 4.73 -12.51
C ARG A 85 0.55 4.64 -11.80
N SER A 86 -0.03 5.74 -11.31
CA SER A 86 -1.39 5.71 -10.78
C SER A 86 -2.36 5.26 -11.85
N ASP A 87 -2.30 5.84 -13.05
CA ASP A 87 -3.19 5.53 -14.16
C ASP A 87 -3.11 4.07 -14.62
N THR A 88 -1.91 3.47 -14.53
CA THR A 88 -1.66 2.10 -14.99
C THR A 88 -1.83 1.04 -13.90
N GLU A 89 -1.89 1.42 -12.61
CA GLU A 89 -2.08 0.50 -11.48
C GLU A 89 -3.44 0.65 -10.76
N VAL A 90 -4.39 1.40 -11.34
CA VAL A 90 -5.79 1.47 -10.84
C VAL A 90 -6.37 0.06 -10.74
N THR A 91 -6.81 -0.32 -9.54
CA THR A 91 -7.50 -1.59 -9.29
C THR A 91 -9.01 -1.43 -9.27
N SER A 92 -9.48 -0.31 -8.75
CA SER A 92 -10.90 0.00 -8.63
C SER A 92 -11.34 0.92 -9.78
N TYR A 93 -12.15 1.90 -9.45
CA TYR A 93 -12.54 3.07 -10.22
C TYR A 93 -12.67 4.24 -9.25
N HIS A 94 -12.90 5.47 -9.73
CA HIS A 94 -13.32 6.55 -8.83
C HIS A 94 -14.75 6.32 -8.37
N TYR A 95 -14.89 5.67 -7.22
CA TYR A 95 -16.19 5.49 -6.59
C TYR A 95 -16.61 6.79 -5.90
N TYR A 96 -17.58 7.45 -6.50
CA TYR A 96 -18.32 8.56 -5.91
C TYR A 96 -19.39 8.00 -4.99
N CYS A 97 -19.23 8.24 -3.70
CA CYS A 97 -20.22 7.83 -2.73
C CYS A 97 -21.49 8.69 -2.83
N THR A 98 -22.62 8.14 -2.41
CA THR A 98 -23.91 8.82 -2.21
C THR A 98 -24.50 8.45 -0.85
N GLU A 99 -25.62 9.07 -0.45
CA GLU A 99 -26.32 8.75 0.82
C GLU A 99 -26.61 7.24 0.96
N ASP A 100 -26.86 6.55 -0.16
CA ASP A 100 -27.11 5.10 -0.22
C ASP A 100 -25.88 4.24 0.15
N ASP A 101 -24.67 4.81 0.23
CA ASP A 101 -23.46 4.11 0.71
C ASP A 101 -23.32 4.09 2.22
N ILE A 102 -24.18 4.83 2.93
CA ILE A 102 -24.17 4.86 4.39
C ILE A 102 -24.78 3.56 4.90
N THR A 103 -23.89 2.63 5.27
CA THR A 103 -24.28 1.25 5.63
C THR A 103 -24.81 1.10 7.05
N ALA A 104 -24.64 2.11 7.91
CA ALA A 104 -25.17 2.10 9.27
C ALA A 104 -25.55 3.52 9.74
N ASN A 105 -26.70 3.62 10.42
CA ASN A 105 -27.29 4.89 10.88
C ASN A 105 -27.20 5.09 12.41
N SER A 106 -26.72 4.08 13.14
CA SER A 106 -26.53 4.09 14.58
C SER A 106 -25.16 3.54 14.98
N VAL A 107 -24.76 3.72 16.25
CA VAL A 107 -23.51 3.10 16.73
C VAL A 107 -23.74 1.63 17.05
N GLU A 108 -24.97 1.28 17.43
CA GLU A 108 -25.41 -0.06 17.80
C GLU A 108 -25.27 -1.03 16.62
N GLU A 109 -25.57 -0.57 15.40
CA GLU A 109 -25.30 -1.30 14.14
C GLU A 109 -23.81 -1.57 13.89
N LEU A 110 -22.89 -0.89 14.57
CA LEU A 110 -21.43 -1.05 14.40
C LEU A 110 -20.78 -1.90 15.50
N VAL A 111 -21.50 -2.26 16.56
CA VAL A 111 -20.96 -3.03 17.69
C VAL A 111 -20.98 -4.52 17.37
N ALA A 112 -19.82 -5.17 17.48
CA ALA A 112 -19.74 -6.62 17.32
C ALA A 112 -20.46 -7.35 18.46
N GLU A 113 -21.38 -8.23 18.09
CA GLU A 113 -22.06 -9.10 19.06
C GLU A 113 -21.12 -10.16 19.64
N PRO A 114 -21.27 -10.56 20.92
CA PRO A 114 -20.34 -11.48 21.58
C PRO A 114 -20.27 -12.91 21.02
N ASP A 115 -21.25 -13.32 20.21
CA ASP A 115 -21.36 -14.66 19.62
C ASP A 115 -21.02 -14.74 18.12
N TRP A 116 -20.69 -13.62 17.48
CA TRP A 116 -20.24 -13.61 16.08
C TRP A 116 -18.97 -14.43 15.87
N THR A 117 -18.94 -15.13 14.74
CA THR A 117 -17.77 -15.81 14.20
C THR A 117 -16.78 -14.82 13.59
N THR A 118 -15.54 -15.28 13.34
CA THR A 118 -14.54 -14.46 12.64
C THR A 118 -15.00 -14.05 11.25
N ASP A 119 -15.74 -14.91 10.55
CA ASP A 119 -16.25 -14.62 9.20
C ASP A 119 -17.29 -13.48 9.24
N GLU A 120 -18.28 -13.56 10.12
CA GLU A 120 -19.31 -12.51 10.32
C GLU A 120 -18.71 -11.16 10.71
N MET A 121 -17.69 -11.14 11.59
CA MET A 121 -16.96 -9.91 11.93
C MET A 121 -16.19 -9.31 10.76
N VAL A 122 -15.60 -10.16 9.91
CA VAL A 122 -14.83 -9.71 8.76
C VAL A 122 -15.76 -9.15 7.68
N GLU A 123 -16.91 -9.80 7.47
CA GLU A 123 -18.01 -9.30 6.63
C GLU A 123 -18.51 -7.94 7.13
N HIS A 124 -18.88 -7.82 8.41
CA HIS A 124 -19.26 -6.55 9.02
C HIS A 124 -18.21 -5.45 8.80
N MET A 125 -16.92 -5.76 8.97
CA MET A 125 -15.82 -4.83 8.70
C MET A 125 -15.70 -4.45 7.21
N GLN A 126 -15.95 -5.37 6.27
CA GLN A 126 -15.92 -5.04 4.83
C GLN A 126 -17.16 -4.24 4.39
N VAL A 127 -18.31 -4.46 5.02
CA VAL A 127 -19.55 -3.69 4.77
C VAL A 127 -19.42 -2.27 5.32
N HIS A 128 -19.13 -2.13 6.62
CA HIS A 128 -19.16 -0.82 7.29
C HIS A 128 -17.83 -0.05 7.25
N GLY A 129 -16.71 -0.72 6.95
CA GLY A 129 -15.37 -0.12 7.08
C GLY A 129 -14.94 0.09 8.54
N VAL A 130 -15.76 -0.34 9.50
CA VAL A 130 -15.52 -0.22 10.94
C VAL A 130 -16.23 -1.34 11.69
N THR A 131 -15.61 -1.78 12.79
CA THR A 131 -16.25 -2.64 13.79
C THR A 131 -15.85 -2.17 15.18
N ILE A 132 -16.84 -1.90 16.05
CA ILE A 132 -16.62 -1.56 17.46
C ILE A 132 -16.62 -2.84 18.27
N LEU A 133 -15.48 -3.12 18.90
CA LEU A 133 -15.20 -4.32 19.66
C LEU A 133 -15.26 -4.00 21.17
N PRO A 134 -16.16 -4.65 21.94
CA PRO A 134 -16.19 -4.52 23.39
C PRO A 134 -14.89 -5.00 24.06
N ASP A 135 -14.58 -4.41 25.22
CA ASP A 135 -13.63 -4.91 26.23
C ASP A 135 -12.21 -5.30 25.72
N ILE A 136 -11.70 -4.62 24.68
CA ILE A 136 -10.31 -4.78 24.17
C ILE A 136 -9.26 -4.61 25.27
N LEU A 137 -9.45 -3.61 26.13
CA LEU A 137 -8.66 -3.40 27.35
C LEU A 137 -9.56 -3.52 28.58
N THR A 138 -9.02 -4.14 29.62
CA THR A 138 -9.66 -4.11 30.94
C THR A 138 -9.68 -2.67 31.48
N ASN A 139 -10.75 -2.34 32.23
CA ASN A 139 -10.90 -1.02 32.86
C ASN A 139 -9.66 -0.58 33.65
N THR A 140 -9.03 -1.51 34.39
CA THR A 140 -7.80 -1.28 35.15
C THR A 140 -6.62 -0.90 34.26
N THR A 141 -6.40 -1.65 33.17
CA THR A 141 -5.30 -1.39 32.23
C THR A 141 -5.50 -0.05 31.51
N ALA A 142 -6.73 0.26 31.10
CA ALA A 142 -7.08 1.55 30.52
C ALA A 142 -6.85 2.72 31.48
N ASP A 143 -7.25 2.62 32.76
CA ASP A 143 -7.05 3.68 33.76
C ASP A 143 -5.57 3.99 34.02
N ILE A 144 -4.73 2.96 34.17
CA ILE A 144 -3.30 3.12 34.43
C ILE A 144 -2.61 3.71 33.19
N LEU A 145 -2.89 3.18 32.00
CA LEU A 145 -2.34 3.68 30.74
C LEU A 145 -2.75 5.15 30.49
N ARG A 146 -4.00 5.52 30.82
CA ARG A 146 -4.46 6.90 30.73
C ARG A 146 -3.67 7.81 31.67
N ALA A 147 -3.47 7.39 32.92
CA ALA A 147 -2.74 8.18 33.91
C ALA A 147 -1.29 8.45 33.46
N PHE A 148 -0.62 7.46 32.86
CA PHE A 148 0.69 7.63 32.23
C PHE A 148 0.62 8.65 31.07
N ILE A 149 -0.25 8.46 30.08
CA ILE A 149 -0.32 9.34 28.89
C ILE A 149 -0.62 10.81 29.26
N VAL A 150 -1.57 11.05 30.16
CA VAL A 150 -1.92 12.41 30.62
C VAL A 150 -0.77 13.10 31.35
N GLU A 151 0.07 12.34 32.07
CA GLU A 151 1.27 12.89 32.71
C GLU A 151 2.37 13.17 31.69
N GLU A 152 2.56 12.31 30.70
CA GLU A 152 3.60 12.46 29.67
C GLU A 152 3.31 13.60 28.68
N ASN A 153 2.04 13.86 28.37
CA ASN A 153 1.59 15.04 27.61
C ASN A 153 2.03 16.39 28.21
N LYS A 154 2.36 16.44 29.50
CA LYS A 154 2.86 17.66 30.17
C LYS A 154 4.36 17.86 29.97
N ARG A 155 5.06 16.86 29.44
CA ARG A 155 6.52 16.80 29.33
C ARG A 155 7.01 16.86 27.89
N GLN A 156 6.26 16.29 26.95
CA GLN A 156 6.60 16.24 25.54
C GLN A 156 5.92 17.37 24.77
N GLU A 157 6.66 17.95 23.83
CA GLU A 157 6.06 18.72 22.74
C GLU A 157 5.36 17.72 21.81
N GLY A 158 4.10 17.99 21.48
CA GLY A 158 3.31 17.10 20.64
C GLY A 158 3.72 17.20 19.17
N PHE A 159 3.53 16.11 18.43
CA PHE A 159 3.64 16.12 16.97
C PHE A 159 2.42 16.81 16.34
N TRP A 160 2.53 17.11 15.05
CA TRP A 160 1.42 17.67 14.29
C TRP A 160 0.21 16.72 14.29
N VAL A 161 -0.98 17.30 14.46
CA VAL A 161 -2.28 16.63 14.37
C VAL A 161 -3.21 17.57 13.61
N ILE A 162 -4.10 17.03 12.76
CA ILE A 162 -5.14 17.80 12.06
C ILE A 162 -5.91 18.64 13.09
N ASN A 163 -5.97 19.96 12.87
CA ASN A 163 -6.49 20.94 13.83
C ASN A 163 -5.91 20.75 15.26
N GLY A 164 -4.57 20.77 15.37
CA GLY A 164 -3.82 20.43 16.58
C GLY A 164 -3.98 21.35 17.78
N LYS A 165 -4.74 22.44 17.67
CA LYS A 165 -4.99 23.34 18.81
C LYS A 165 -5.74 22.61 19.92
N ASN A 166 -5.17 22.60 21.13
CA ASN A 166 -5.66 21.82 22.27
C ASN A 166 -5.69 20.29 22.03
N ARG A 167 -4.86 19.80 21.10
CA ARG A 167 -4.57 18.37 20.92
C ARG A 167 -3.09 18.10 21.17
N HIS A 168 -2.81 16.98 21.81
CA HIS A 168 -1.46 16.48 22.03
C HIS A 168 -1.38 15.06 21.46
N SER A 169 -0.33 14.75 20.70
CA SER A 169 -0.06 13.40 20.25
C SER A 169 1.44 13.12 20.28
N PHE A 170 1.81 11.89 20.61
CA PHE A 170 3.20 11.44 20.61
C PHE A 170 3.33 9.94 20.31
N GLY A 171 4.43 9.57 19.65
CA GLY A 171 4.79 8.17 19.42
C GLY A 171 5.25 7.51 20.72
N ILE A 172 4.50 6.52 21.19
CA ILE A 172 4.75 5.83 22.47
C ILE A 172 5.94 4.86 22.30
N GLN A 173 6.72 4.62 23.36
CA GLN A 173 7.77 3.60 23.42
C GLN A 173 7.32 2.41 24.28
N VAL A 174 7.55 1.17 23.83
CA VAL A 174 7.03 -0.03 24.54
C VAL A 174 7.62 -0.26 25.94
N ASP A 175 8.67 0.47 26.30
CA ASP A 175 9.38 0.43 27.58
C ASP A 175 9.32 1.75 28.37
N GLN A 176 8.44 2.69 27.98
CA GLN A 176 8.23 3.94 28.73
C GLN A 176 7.55 3.73 30.09
N ASP A 177 6.61 2.77 30.18
CA ASP A 177 5.82 2.49 31.38
C ASP A 177 5.33 1.03 31.38
N GLU A 178 5.10 0.43 32.56
CA GLU A 178 4.65 -0.96 32.69
C GLU A 178 3.21 -1.21 32.17
N SER A 179 2.37 -0.18 32.15
CA SER A 179 1.01 -0.26 31.59
C SER A 179 0.98 -0.49 30.08
N ILE A 180 2.02 -0.08 29.36
CA ILE A 180 2.10 -0.21 27.90
C ILE A 180 2.22 -1.70 27.51
N PRO A 181 3.23 -2.49 27.97
CA PRO A 181 3.26 -3.93 27.76
C PRO A 181 2.00 -4.68 28.23
N ALA A 182 1.31 -4.20 29.27
CA ALA A 182 0.06 -4.79 29.73
C ALA A 182 -1.06 -4.62 28.69
N ALA A 183 -1.30 -3.39 28.23
CA ALA A 183 -2.29 -3.09 27.19
C ALA A 183 -1.98 -3.80 25.87
N LEU A 184 -0.71 -3.79 25.45
CA LEU A 184 -0.28 -4.47 24.22
C LEU A 184 -0.47 -5.99 24.28
N LYS A 185 -0.31 -6.59 25.47
CA LYS A 185 -0.60 -8.00 25.69
C LYS A 185 -2.09 -8.31 25.64
N GLU A 186 -2.94 -7.47 26.23
CA GLU A 186 -4.40 -7.60 26.14
C GLU A 186 -4.85 -7.55 24.67
N ILE A 187 -4.46 -6.50 23.93
CA ILE A 187 -4.74 -6.35 22.48
C ILE A 187 -4.25 -7.57 21.67
N ALA A 188 -2.99 -7.98 21.83
CA ALA A 188 -2.40 -9.06 21.04
C ALA A 188 -2.86 -10.48 21.44
N THR A 189 -3.62 -10.62 22.53
CA THR A 189 -4.23 -11.88 22.96
C THR A 189 -5.75 -11.84 22.98
N HIS A 190 -6.36 -10.73 22.57
CA HIS A 190 -7.81 -10.57 22.52
C HIS A 190 -8.43 -11.60 21.55
N PRO A 191 -9.38 -12.44 22.03
CA PRO A 191 -9.78 -13.68 21.34
C PRO A 191 -10.54 -13.45 20.02
N VAL A 192 -11.03 -12.23 19.82
CA VAL A 192 -11.93 -11.81 18.73
C VAL A 192 -11.14 -10.98 17.70
N LEU A 193 -10.52 -9.90 18.18
CA LEU A 193 -9.68 -8.98 17.39
C LEU A 193 -8.54 -9.69 16.65
N LYS A 194 -7.81 -10.61 17.30
CA LYS A 194 -6.64 -11.24 16.67
C LYS A 194 -7.02 -12.14 15.48
N PRO A 195 -7.96 -13.11 15.60
CA PRO A 195 -8.42 -13.87 14.44
C PRO A 195 -8.94 -12.99 13.30
N MET A 196 -9.73 -11.96 13.63
CA MET A 196 -10.25 -10.99 12.67
C MET A 196 -9.10 -10.30 11.90
N LEU A 197 -8.12 -9.74 12.61
CA LEU A 197 -6.93 -9.12 12.02
C LEU A 197 -6.09 -10.12 11.19
N GLU A 198 -5.92 -11.36 11.64
CA GLU A 198 -5.18 -12.38 10.89
C GLU A 198 -5.93 -12.87 9.64
N GLN A 199 -7.25 -12.67 9.57
CA GLN A 199 -8.08 -12.92 8.40
C GLN A 199 -8.07 -11.74 7.41
N VAL A 200 -8.21 -10.49 7.87
CA VAL A 200 -8.17 -9.30 6.99
C VAL A 200 -6.78 -8.89 6.52
N LEU A 201 -5.71 -9.18 7.29
CA LEU A 201 -4.33 -8.74 6.96
C LEU A 201 -3.35 -9.91 6.79
N GLY A 202 -3.83 -11.14 6.96
CA GLY A 202 -3.01 -12.33 7.02
C GLY A 202 -2.28 -12.50 8.36
N ARG A 203 -1.80 -13.71 8.60
CA ARG A 203 -1.13 -14.13 9.85
C ARG A 203 -0.10 -13.12 10.36
N ASN A 204 -0.28 -12.75 11.63
CA ASN A 204 0.59 -11.93 12.48
C ASN A 204 0.96 -10.58 11.83
N PRO A 205 -0.01 -9.65 11.68
CA PRO A 205 0.17 -8.40 10.95
C PRO A 205 1.28 -7.52 11.52
N ALA A 206 1.84 -6.67 10.65
CA ALA A 206 2.78 -5.64 11.05
C ALA A 206 2.05 -4.53 11.81
N ILE A 207 2.74 -3.88 12.74
CA ILE A 207 2.28 -2.62 13.35
C ILE A 207 3.05 -1.49 12.69
N ILE A 208 2.31 -0.54 12.13
CA ILE A 208 2.84 0.61 11.38
C ILE A 208 2.60 1.95 12.09
N GLU A 209 1.72 1.99 13.09
CA GLU A 209 1.49 3.15 13.95
C GLU A 209 1.41 2.74 15.42
N PHE A 210 1.90 3.60 16.33
CA PHE A 210 1.78 3.38 17.76
C PHE A 210 1.82 4.69 18.55
N THR A 211 0.64 5.27 18.76
CA THR A 211 0.48 6.62 19.33
C THR A 211 -0.67 6.70 20.33
N ALA A 212 -0.77 7.85 21.00
CA ALA A 212 -2.00 8.30 21.62
C ALA A 212 -2.31 9.73 21.17
N ILE A 213 -3.60 10.07 21.17
CA ILE A 213 -4.09 11.43 20.95
C ILE A 213 -4.88 11.84 22.20
N THR A 214 -4.53 12.99 22.77
CA THR A 214 -5.25 13.62 23.87
C THR A 214 -5.86 14.93 23.41
N SER A 215 -7.19 14.98 23.33
CA SER A 215 -7.95 16.22 23.11
C SER A 215 -8.30 16.84 24.45
N THR A 216 -7.81 18.04 24.70
CA THR A 216 -8.11 18.83 25.91
C THR A 216 -9.22 19.84 25.64
N LYS A 217 -9.68 20.52 26.69
CA LYS A 217 -10.83 21.43 26.62
C LYS A 217 -10.66 22.52 25.57
N GLY A 218 -11.62 22.59 24.64
CA GLY A 218 -11.59 23.55 23.53
C GLY A 218 -10.79 23.09 22.32
N ALA A 219 -10.49 21.80 22.18
CA ALA A 219 -10.10 21.22 20.90
C ALA A 219 -11.24 21.44 19.87
N GLY A 220 -10.93 22.04 18.72
CA GLY A 220 -11.91 22.30 17.66
C GLY A 220 -12.31 21.02 16.92
N MET A 221 -13.40 21.04 16.17
CA MET A 221 -13.76 19.95 15.27
C MET A 221 -12.67 19.77 14.20
N GLN A 222 -12.30 18.52 13.89
CA GLN A 222 -11.48 18.21 12.71
C GLN A 222 -12.38 18.15 11.48
N ASN A 223 -11.82 18.37 10.29
CA ASN A 223 -12.51 18.03 9.05
C ASN A 223 -12.70 16.50 8.99
N PHE A 224 -13.67 16.05 8.19
CA PHE A 224 -13.66 14.67 7.75
C PHE A 224 -12.39 14.39 6.95
N HIS A 225 -11.87 13.18 7.09
CA HIS A 225 -10.68 12.72 6.38
C HIS A 225 -10.64 11.19 6.36
N GLN A 226 -9.89 10.66 5.39
CA GLN A 226 -9.34 9.31 5.43
C GLN A 226 -7.95 9.36 6.08
N ASP A 227 -7.51 8.27 6.70
CA ASP A 227 -6.21 8.17 7.38
C ASP A 227 -5.04 8.09 6.38
N VAL A 228 -5.33 7.86 5.10
CA VAL A 228 -4.37 7.92 3.97
C VAL A 228 -5.02 8.66 2.81
N VAL A 229 -4.22 9.30 1.96
CA VAL A 229 -4.74 10.15 0.87
C VAL A 229 -5.22 9.32 -0.33
N PRO A 230 -6.22 9.79 -1.10
CA PRO A 230 -6.76 9.08 -2.27
C PRO A 230 -5.71 8.61 -3.28
N GLU A 231 -4.68 9.43 -3.52
CA GLU A 231 -3.57 9.16 -4.44
C GLU A 231 -2.70 7.98 -3.97
N GLY A 232 -2.63 7.75 -2.66
CA GLY A 232 -1.90 6.68 -2.01
C GLY A 232 -2.80 5.57 -1.46
N SER A 233 -4.06 5.50 -1.89
CA SER A 233 -5.09 4.69 -1.25
C SER A 233 -5.12 3.24 -1.76
N ALA A 234 -5.32 2.29 -0.84
CA ALA A 234 -5.62 0.91 -1.21
C ALA A 234 -7.02 0.76 -1.84
N ALA A 235 -7.97 1.68 -1.58
CA ALA A 235 -9.28 1.72 -2.25
C ALA A 235 -9.12 1.77 -3.76
N LYS A 236 -8.32 2.72 -4.25
CA LYS A 236 -8.08 2.92 -5.68
C LYS A 236 -7.00 2.00 -6.25
N TYR A 237 -5.92 1.74 -5.51
CA TYR A 237 -4.75 0.98 -5.99
C TYR A 237 -4.36 -0.17 -5.03
N ALA A 238 -5.27 -1.11 -4.78
CA ALA A 238 -5.08 -2.25 -3.86
C ALA A 238 -3.88 -3.15 -4.19
N ARG A 239 -3.40 -3.05 -5.44
CA ARG A 239 -2.25 -3.75 -6.02
C ARG A 239 -0.92 -3.03 -5.81
N SER A 240 -0.95 -1.74 -5.48
CA SER A 240 0.19 -0.85 -5.26
C SER A 240 0.37 -0.53 -3.77
N PHE A 241 -0.75 -0.39 -3.05
CA PHE A 241 -0.79 -0.11 -1.62
C PHE A 241 -1.46 -1.24 -0.84
N ILE A 242 -0.93 -1.55 0.34
CA ILE A 242 -1.53 -2.50 1.27
C ILE A 242 -2.73 -1.85 1.99
N PRO A 243 -3.78 -2.61 2.30
CA PRO A 243 -4.78 -2.14 3.25
C PRO A 243 -4.20 -1.98 4.65
N SER A 244 -4.80 -1.09 5.44
CA SER A 244 -4.40 -0.83 6.81
C SER A 244 -5.62 -0.52 7.67
N TYR A 245 -5.56 -0.91 8.94
CA TYR A 245 -6.67 -0.77 9.88
C TYR A 245 -6.18 -0.17 11.21
N SER A 246 -6.76 0.96 11.58
CA SER A 246 -6.48 1.71 12.82
C SER A 246 -7.41 1.26 13.94
N LEU A 247 -6.87 0.89 15.09
CA LEU A 247 -7.63 0.53 16.28
C LEU A 247 -7.62 1.68 17.28
N PHE A 248 -8.75 2.36 17.42
CA PHE A 248 -8.95 3.49 18.32
C PHE A 248 -9.58 3.04 19.63
N ILE A 249 -8.87 3.20 20.76
CA ILE A 249 -9.32 2.77 22.10
C ILE A 249 -9.42 3.99 23.03
N PRO A 250 -10.62 4.50 23.38
CA PRO A 250 -10.78 5.48 24.44
C PRO A 250 -10.32 4.92 25.80
N LEU A 251 -9.46 5.67 26.50
CA LEU A 251 -8.99 5.28 27.84
C LEU A 251 -9.85 5.86 28.98
N GLN A 252 -11.00 6.43 28.65
CA GLN A 252 -12.06 6.89 29.54
C GLN A 252 -13.40 6.83 28.81
N ASP A 253 -14.51 6.71 29.54
CA ASP A 253 -15.84 6.84 28.95
C ASP A 253 -15.95 8.20 28.24
N THR A 254 -16.27 8.18 26.96
CA THR A 254 -16.17 9.36 26.09
C THR A 254 -17.54 9.71 25.54
N THR A 255 -18.08 10.85 25.95
CA THR A 255 -19.38 11.39 25.49
C THR A 255 -19.24 12.11 24.15
N LYS A 256 -20.37 12.42 23.47
CA LYS A 256 -20.38 13.36 22.33
C LYS A 256 -19.70 14.69 22.70
N GLN A 257 -19.96 15.23 23.89
CA GLN A 257 -19.45 16.54 24.33
C GLN A 257 -17.94 16.54 24.65
N MET A 258 -17.37 15.40 25.04
CA MET A 258 -15.92 15.20 25.17
C MET A 258 -15.21 15.05 23.82
N GLY A 259 -15.95 15.13 22.71
CA GLY A 259 -15.42 15.08 21.36
C GLY A 259 -15.20 13.66 20.84
N ALA A 260 -16.15 12.73 21.05
CA ALA A 260 -16.08 11.37 20.49
C ALA A 260 -15.83 11.37 18.97
N THR A 261 -15.17 10.33 18.44
CA THR A 261 -14.95 10.21 16.98
C THR A 261 -16.30 10.03 16.28
N GLN A 262 -16.53 10.80 15.22
CA GLN A 262 -17.58 10.54 14.22
C GLN A 262 -17.00 9.71 13.09
N ILE A 263 -17.73 8.69 12.65
CA ILE A 263 -17.33 7.70 11.65
C ILE A 263 -18.45 7.64 10.61
N CYS A 264 -18.09 7.44 9.34
CA CYS A 264 -19.02 7.44 8.23
C CYS A 264 -19.08 6.04 7.59
N PRO A 265 -20.00 5.16 8.01
CA PRO A 265 -19.92 3.74 7.70
C PRO A 265 -20.19 3.44 6.22
N GLY A 266 -19.38 2.59 5.59
CA GLY A 266 -19.46 2.28 4.15
C GLY A 266 -18.52 3.11 3.26
N THR A 267 -17.95 4.19 3.79
CA THR A 267 -17.08 5.09 3.00
C THR A 267 -15.68 4.57 2.67
N GLN A 268 -15.32 3.36 3.15
CA GLN A 268 -14.03 2.73 2.86
C GLN A 268 -13.76 2.43 1.36
N MET A 269 -14.78 2.55 0.52
CA MET A 269 -14.68 2.43 -0.93
C MET A 269 -14.65 3.76 -1.67
N CYS A 270 -14.96 4.90 -1.03
CA CYS A 270 -14.96 6.20 -1.69
C CYS A 270 -13.54 6.52 -2.17
N GLY A 271 -13.34 6.43 -3.48
CA GLY A 271 -12.06 6.73 -4.14
C GLY A 271 -11.80 8.23 -4.27
N ASP A 272 -12.87 9.02 -4.17
CA ASP A 272 -12.83 10.47 -4.00
C ASP A 272 -13.16 10.83 -2.54
N GLY A 273 -12.18 11.41 -1.85
CA GLY A 273 -12.35 11.89 -0.47
C GLY A 273 -13.37 13.03 -0.36
N ALA A 274 -13.49 13.89 -1.37
CA ALA A 274 -14.37 15.07 -1.31
C ALA A 274 -15.86 14.67 -1.27
N SER A 275 -16.29 13.73 -2.12
CA SER A 275 -17.65 13.17 -2.08
C SER A 275 -17.99 12.55 -0.72
N ALA A 276 -17.03 11.85 -0.10
CA ALA A 276 -17.22 11.30 1.24
C ALA A 276 -17.35 12.41 2.28
N GLU A 277 -16.45 13.40 2.30
CA GLU A 277 -16.50 14.52 3.26
C GLU A 277 -17.85 15.25 3.25
N GLU A 278 -18.45 15.49 2.07
CA GLU A 278 -19.76 16.14 1.93
C GLU A 278 -20.89 15.34 2.61
N ILE A 279 -21.01 14.05 2.29
CA ILE A 279 -22.08 13.18 2.80
C ILE A 279 -21.93 12.95 4.32
N CYS A 280 -20.69 12.84 4.80
CA CYS A 280 -20.44 12.54 6.20
C CYS A 280 -20.87 13.66 7.16
N GLU A 281 -21.09 14.90 6.70
CA GLU A 281 -21.65 15.97 7.55
C GLU A 281 -23.05 15.64 8.07
N ASP A 282 -23.91 15.04 7.23
CA ASP A 282 -25.28 14.69 7.60
C ASP A 282 -25.39 13.26 8.16
N TYR A 283 -24.52 12.33 7.73
CA TYR A 283 -24.68 10.89 7.97
C TYR A 283 -23.66 10.25 8.94
N ALA A 284 -22.62 10.96 9.41
CA ALA A 284 -21.63 10.33 10.27
C ALA A 284 -22.11 10.04 11.71
N VAL A 285 -22.06 8.76 12.09
CA VAL A 285 -22.41 8.28 13.43
C VAL A 285 -21.31 8.57 14.43
N SER A 286 -21.69 9.04 15.62
CA SER A 286 -20.76 9.20 16.75
C SER A 286 -20.49 7.83 17.39
N ALA A 287 -19.22 7.48 17.59
CA ALA A 287 -18.80 6.26 18.29
C ALA A 287 -19.30 6.15 19.75
N ALA A 288 -19.88 7.22 20.31
CA ALA A 288 -20.56 7.21 21.60
C ALA A 288 -22.06 6.87 21.54
N GLY A 289 -22.66 6.76 20.35
CA GLY A 289 -24.12 6.77 20.18
C GLY A 289 -24.74 7.97 20.88
N ASP A 290 -25.94 7.81 21.44
CA ASP A 290 -26.55 8.80 22.36
C ASP A 290 -26.05 8.69 23.82
N GLY A 291 -25.14 7.76 24.11
CA GLY A 291 -24.58 7.52 25.43
C GLY A 291 -23.10 7.91 25.55
N VAL A 292 -22.26 6.90 25.80
CA VAL A 292 -20.81 7.02 25.91
C VAL A 292 -20.15 5.94 25.07
N TRP A 293 -19.00 6.26 24.47
CA TRP A 293 -18.08 5.24 23.98
C TRP A 293 -17.33 4.70 25.20
N PRO A 294 -17.55 3.44 25.62
CA PRO A 294 -17.06 2.96 26.91
C PRO A 294 -15.53 2.86 26.95
N LYS A 295 -14.94 3.10 28.12
CA LYS A 295 -13.51 2.91 28.35
C LYS A 295 -13.06 1.50 27.98
N GLY A 296 -11.95 1.40 27.24
CA GLY A 296 -11.32 0.12 26.91
C GLY A 296 -11.98 -0.65 25.77
N TRP A 297 -13.14 -0.20 25.25
CA TRP A 297 -13.67 -0.68 23.97
C TRP A 297 -12.79 -0.15 22.83
N GLY A 298 -12.79 -0.81 21.67
CA GLY A 298 -11.96 -0.40 20.53
C GLY A 298 -12.74 -0.35 19.23
N ALA A 299 -12.72 0.78 18.52
CA ALA A 299 -13.18 0.85 17.14
C ALA A 299 -12.00 0.45 16.24
N LEU A 300 -12.09 -0.70 15.57
CA LEU A 300 -11.20 -1.04 14.46
C LEU A 300 -11.78 -0.40 13.20
N VAL A 301 -11.00 0.42 12.51
CA VAL A 301 -11.42 1.28 11.39
C VAL A 301 -10.49 1.01 10.21
N ASN A 302 -11.02 0.72 9.02
CA ASN A 302 -10.24 0.71 7.78
C ASN A 302 -9.71 2.14 7.53
N GLN A 303 -8.43 2.32 7.18
CA GLN A 303 -7.88 3.66 7.00
C GLN A 303 -8.52 4.48 5.86
N GLN A 304 -9.33 3.85 5.01
CA GLN A 304 -10.15 4.52 4.00
C GLN A 304 -11.54 4.96 4.50
N THR A 305 -11.94 4.57 5.71
CA THR A 305 -13.24 4.98 6.27
C THR A 305 -13.16 6.43 6.72
N THR A 306 -13.96 7.28 6.09
CA THR A 306 -14.02 8.72 6.37
C THR A 306 -14.52 8.97 7.79
N HIS A 307 -13.76 9.73 8.56
CA HIS A 307 -14.03 9.97 9.98
C HIS A 307 -13.48 11.32 10.47
N ARG A 308 -13.85 11.74 11.68
CA ARG A 308 -13.30 12.95 12.33
C ARG A 308 -13.33 12.90 13.85
N GLY A 309 -12.37 13.55 14.50
CA GLY A 309 -12.48 13.93 15.91
C GLY A 309 -13.35 15.17 16.07
N THR A 310 -14.47 15.03 16.79
CA THR A 310 -15.39 16.15 17.05
C THR A 310 -14.84 17.12 18.10
N ALA A 311 -15.51 18.27 18.27
CA ALA A 311 -15.07 19.33 19.17
C ALA A 311 -15.22 18.94 20.66
N TYR A 312 -14.20 19.26 21.46
CA TYR A 312 -14.27 19.11 22.91
C TYR A 312 -15.00 20.31 23.52
N THR A 313 -16.26 20.11 23.90
CA THR A 313 -17.17 21.14 24.44
C THR A 313 -17.54 20.95 25.91
N ASP A 314 -17.28 19.77 26.50
CA ASP A 314 -17.67 19.49 27.89
C ASP A 314 -16.99 20.47 28.87
N PRO A 315 -17.74 21.26 29.66
CA PRO A 315 -17.13 22.19 30.59
C PRO A 315 -16.47 21.51 31.80
N ASN A 316 -16.88 20.29 32.14
CA ASN A 316 -16.54 19.56 33.37
C ASN A 316 -15.84 18.22 33.13
N GLY A 317 -15.83 17.75 31.87
CA GLY A 317 -15.16 16.52 31.46
C GLY A 317 -13.64 16.53 31.71
N MET A 318 -13.07 15.33 31.77
CA MET A 318 -11.62 15.08 31.77
C MET A 318 -11.09 14.99 30.34
N ASP A 319 -9.80 15.27 30.11
CA ASP A 319 -9.21 15.22 28.77
C ASP A 319 -9.48 13.88 28.07
N ARG A 320 -9.90 13.92 26.81
CA ARG A 320 -10.22 12.73 26.01
C ARG A 320 -8.91 12.13 25.51
N VAL A 321 -8.51 10.99 26.05
CA VAL A 321 -7.36 10.20 25.58
C VAL A 321 -7.85 9.03 24.73
N VAL A 322 -7.26 8.88 23.54
CA VAL A 322 -7.44 7.73 22.64
C VAL A 322 -6.07 7.11 22.40
N PHE A 323 -5.98 5.79 22.58
CA PHE A 323 -4.80 4.99 22.26
C PHE A 323 -4.99 4.35 20.88
N ILE A 324 -3.95 4.40 20.03
CA ILE A 324 -4.06 4.08 18.60
C ILE A 324 -2.95 3.11 18.19
N LEU A 325 -3.35 2.02 17.52
CA LEU A 325 -2.46 1.08 16.85
C LEU A 325 -2.96 0.85 15.44
N THR A 326 -2.09 0.98 14.44
CA THR A 326 -2.45 0.71 13.04
C THR A 326 -1.75 -0.54 12.55
N PHE A 327 -2.53 -1.46 12.00
CA PHE A 327 -2.12 -2.77 11.53
C PHE A 327 -2.08 -2.81 10.01
N ALA A 328 -1.13 -3.55 9.44
CA ALA A 328 -1.02 -3.76 8.00
C ALA A 328 -0.53 -5.18 7.65
N PRO A 329 -0.77 -5.66 6.42
CA PRO A 329 -0.11 -6.83 5.87
C PRO A 329 1.40 -6.68 6.02
N ARG A 330 2.02 -7.74 6.51
CA ARG A 330 3.44 -7.76 6.78
C ARG A 330 4.26 -7.99 5.50
N PRO A 331 5.43 -7.35 5.34
CA PRO A 331 6.26 -7.58 4.17
C PRO A 331 6.72 -9.03 4.09
N ARG A 332 6.69 -9.58 2.89
CA ARG A 332 7.14 -10.95 2.59
C ARG A 332 8.20 -10.86 1.50
N TYR A 333 9.43 -11.26 1.80
CA TYR A 333 10.55 -11.23 0.85
C TYR A 333 11.00 -12.65 0.47
N ASN A 334 10.03 -13.52 0.15
CA ASN A 334 10.31 -14.91 -0.25
C ASN A 334 9.76 -15.19 -1.65
N PHE A 335 10.44 -16.03 -2.43
CA PHE A 335 10.10 -16.28 -3.85
C PHE A 335 8.72 -16.91 -4.09
N ASN A 336 8.06 -17.44 -3.05
CA ASN A 336 6.75 -18.08 -3.14
C ASN A 336 5.61 -17.15 -2.66
N ALA A 337 5.94 -16.03 -2.01
CA ALA A 337 5.03 -14.99 -1.57
C ALA A 337 5.86 -13.72 -1.36
N VAL A 338 5.85 -12.85 -2.37
CA VAL A 338 6.43 -11.51 -2.28
C VAL A 338 5.29 -10.55 -1.97
N GLU A 339 5.48 -9.69 -0.97
CA GLU A 339 4.67 -8.48 -0.83
C GLU A 339 5.37 -7.39 -1.64
N SER A 340 4.72 -6.92 -2.70
CA SER A 340 5.24 -5.89 -3.61
C SER A 340 4.55 -4.54 -3.44
N ARG A 341 3.62 -4.43 -2.49
CA ARG A 341 2.87 -3.21 -2.21
C ARG A 341 3.50 -2.36 -1.13
N MET A 342 3.32 -1.06 -1.25
CA MET A 342 3.73 -0.03 -0.30
C MET A 342 2.72 0.11 0.84
N ILE A 343 3.10 0.79 1.92
CA ILE A 343 2.12 1.35 2.85
C ILE A 343 1.46 2.56 2.15
N GLY A 344 0.18 2.82 2.40
CA GLY A 344 -0.52 3.99 1.85
C GLY A 344 0.18 5.31 2.18
N GLN A 345 -0.03 6.34 1.35
CA GLN A 345 0.64 7.64 1.47
C GLN A 345 -0.18 8.63 2.31
N GLY A 346 0.43 9.72 2.75
CA GLY A 346 -0.26 10.84 3.42
C GLY A 346 -0.67 10.58 4.87
N GLY A 347 -0.75 9.31 5.28
CA GLY A 347 -0.98 8.93 6.67
C GLY A 347 0.19 9.29 7.58
N SER A 348 -0.08 10.08 8.61
CA SER A 348 0.90 10.51 9.61
C SER A 348 1.24 9.39 10.60
N TYR A 349 1.75 8.25 10.11
CA TYR A 349 2.03 7.05 10.91
C TYR A 349 2.97 7.36 12.08
N SER A 350 2.36 7.60 13.24
CA SER A 350 3.03 8.09 14.43
C SER A 350 3.55 6.91 15.23
N ILE A 351 4.72 6.40 14.82
CA ILE A 351 5.40 5.28 15.47
C ILE A 351 6.84 5.66 15.79
N ASN A 352 7.28 5.34 17.01
CA ASN A 352 8.68 5.54 17.38
C ASN A 352 9.58 4.68 16.49
N TRP A 353 10.65 5.26 15.93
CA TRP A 353 11.49 4.60 14.92
C TRP A 353 11.95 3.18 15.31
N GLN A 354 12.22 2.94 16.60
CA GLN A 354 12.69 1.64 17.08
C GLN A 354 11.62 0.53 17.04
N HIS A 355 10.36 0.85 16.81
CA HIS A 355 9.24 -0.10 16.75
C HIS A 355 8.94 -0.66 15.37
N TRP A 356 9.43 -0.03 14.30
CA TRP A 356 9.42 -0.63 12.97
C TRP A 356 10.01 -2.05 12.97
N GLY A 357 9.63 -2.88 12.01
CA GLY A 357 10.07 -4.28 11.85
C GLY A 357 9.32 -5.29 12.72
N HIS A 358 8.43 -4.85 13.61
CA HIS A 358 7.70 -5.68 14.58
C HIS A 358 6.27 -6.00 14.14
N THR A 359 5.69 -7.03 14.76
CA THR A 359 4.35 -7.56 14.48
C THR A 359 3.49 -7.58 15.74
N LEU A 360 2.18 -7.84 15.60
CA LEU A 360 1.24 -7.96 16.73
C LEU A 360 1.74 -8.95 17.82
N ASP A 361 2.29 -10.10 17.43
CA ASP A 361 2.86 -11.09 18.35
C ASP A 361 4.17 -10.63 19.03
N ASP A 362 4.85 -9.61 18.50
CA ASP A 362 6.00 -8.99 19.17
C ASP A 362 5.58 -8.00 20.24
N PHE A 363 4.59 -7.15 19.93
CA PHE A 363 4.01 -6.20 20.87
C PHE A 363 3.36 -6.92 22.06
N GLY A 364 2.64 -8.04 21.81
CA GLY A 364 2.10 -8.90 22.87
C GLY A 364 3.15 -9.56 23.78
N HIS A 365 4.44 -9.50 23.40
CA HIS A 365 5.58 -10.03 24.14
C HIS A 365 6.70 -8.97 24.31
N ALA A 366 6.36 -7.68 24.27
CA ALA A 366 7.31 -6.57 24.16
C ALA A 366 8.50 -6.64 25.14
N PRO A 367 8.34 -6.96 26.46
CA PRO A 367 9.45 -7.03 27.40
C PRO A 367 10.53 -8.07 27.05
N THR A 368 10.24 -9.02 26.16
CA THR A 368 11.16 -10.08 25.74
C THR A 368 11.58 -9.98 24.28
N LYS A 369 10.65 -9.70 23.36
CA LYS A 369 10.91 -9.63 21.91
C LYS A 369 11.36 -8.25 21.45
N MET A 370 11.01 -7.20 22.20
CA MET A 370 11.35 -5.80 21.93
C MET A 370 12.34 -5.23 22.97
N ALA A 371 13.09 -6.10 23.66
CA ALA A 371 14.20 -5.68 24.51
C ALA A 371 15.38 -5.16 23.65
N LEU A 372 16.13 -4.18 24.17
CA LEU A 372 17.38 -3.75 23.55
C LEU A 372 18.45 -4.86 23.65
N PRO A 373 19.33 -5.03 22.64
CA PRO A 373 19.43 -4.26 21.39
C PRO A 373 18.52 -4.76 20.26
N TRP A 374 17.77 -5.84 20.46
CA TRP A 374 17.04 -6.54 19.40
C TRP A 374 16.00 -5.68 18.71
N ARG A 375 15.28 -4.85 19.47
CA ARG A 375 14.33 -3.85 18.96
C ARG A 375 14.95 -2.93 17.91
N THR A 376 16.06 -2.27 18.26
CA THR A 376 16.82 -1.40 17.34
C THR A 376 17.32 -2.16 16.12
N LEU A 377 17.95 -3.32 16.30
CA LEU A 377 18.48 -4.11 15.17
C LEU A 377 17.37 -4.62 14.24
N ARG A 378 16.16 -4.80 14.77
CA ARG A 378 14.99 -5.22 13.99
C ARG A 378 14.37 -4.08 13.20
N SER A 379 14.20 -2.92 13.83
CA SER A 379 13.77 -1.68 13.19
C SER A 379 14.66 -1.28 12.01
N LEU A 380 15.97 -1.49 12.11
CA LEU A 380 16.93 -1.13 11.06
C LEU A 380 17.07 -2.15 9.91
N GLY A 381 16.27 -3.23 9.87
CA GLY A 381 16.42 -4.26 8.83
C GLY A 381 17.46 -5.35 9.15
N LEU A 382 18.20 -5.24 10.26
CA LEU A 382 19.50 -5.92 10.45
C LEU A 382 19.43 -7.30 11.14
N TYR A 383 18.46 -7.53 12.04
CA TYR A 383 18.39 -8.79 12.80
C TYR A 383 16.97 -9.36 12.90
N LYS A 384 16.83 -10.61 12.43
CA LYS A 384 15.61 -11.40 12.53
C LYS A 384 15.84 -12.73 13.24
N PRO A 385 15.16 -13.02 14.38
CA PRO A 385 15.15 -14.35 14.97
C PRO A 385 14.64 -15.41 13.98
N ARG A 386 15.33 -16.55 13.87
CA ARG A 386 14.94 -17.62 12.95
C ARG A 386 13.53 -18.12 13.26
N GLY A 387 12.64 -18.07 12.26
CA GLY A 387 11.25 -18.52 12.39
C GLY A 387 10.26 -17.47 12.93
N SER A 388 10.72 -16.25 13.24
CA SER A 388 9.82 -15.11 13.48
C SER A 388 9.21 -14.59 12.17
N ASP A 389 8.12 -13.82 12.28
CA ASP A 389 7.61 -12.97 11.20
C ASP A 389 8.37 -11.63 11.17
N TRP A 390 8.12 -10.79 10.15
CA TRP A 390 8.81 -9.49 9.97
C TRP A 390 7.77 -8.42 9.69
N GLY A 391 7.81 -7.29 10.39
CA GLY A 391 7.00 -6.11 10.06
C GLY A 391 7.74 -5.19 9.08
N TRP A 392 7.15 -4.04 8.78
CA TRP A 392 7.77 -2.99 7.95
C TRP A 392 8.93 -2.33 8.70
N ASP A 393 10.17 -2.48 8.22
CA ASP A 393 11.36 -1.87 8.84
C ASP A 393 11.54 -0.39 8.46
N MET A 394 12.22 0.36 9.34
CA MET A 394 12.41 1.81 9.23
C MET A 394 13.11 2.19 7.92
N THR A 395 14.08 1.39 7.49
CA THR A 395 14.83 1.61 6.26
C THR A 395 13.91 1.53 5.04
N THR A 396 13.05 0.50 4.97
CA THR A 396 12.07 0.32 3.89
C THR A 396 11.05 1.46 3.88
N VAL A 397 10.52 1.85 5.04
CA VAL A 397 9.49 2.92 5.13
C VAL A 397 10.07 4.30 4.85
N ALA A 398 11.25 4.62 5.39
CA ALA A 398 11.91 5.89 5.09
C ALA A 398 12.25 6.02 3.59
N LEU A 399 12.69 4.93 2.95
CA LEU A 399 12.96 4.91 1.51
C LEU A 399 11.69 5.14 0.68
N MET A 400 10.58 4.52 1.07
CA MET A 400 9.26 4.67 0.46
C MET A 400 8.72 6.09 0.62
N ARG A 401 8.88 6.72 1.80
CA ARG A 401 8.48 8.12 2.01
C ARG A 401 9.35 9.09 1.22
N MET A 402 10.68 8.92 1.28
CA MET A 402 11.60 9.72 0.46
C MET A 402 11.30 9.59 -1.03
N ALA A 403 10.98 8.38 -1.55
CA ALA A 403 10.66 8.21 -2.97
C ALA A 403 9.43 9.01 -3.45
N ASN A 404 8.60 9.52 -2.53
CA ASN A 404 7.28 10.09 -2.79
C ASN A 404 7.02 11.42 -2.07
N GLY A 405 8.04 12.03 -1.45
CA GLY A 405 7.90 13.29 -0.71
C GLY A 405 6.98 13.23 0.52
N ASP A 406 6.73 12.04 1.10
CA ASP A 406 5.69 11.83 2.12
C ASP A 406 6.15 12.15 3.56
N ASN A 407 5.17 12.46 4.43
CA ASN A 407 5.25 12.73 5.87
C ASN A 407 6.65 12.71 6.52
N GLY A 408 7.21 13.90 6.68
CA GLY A 408 8.54 14.12 7.27
C GLY A 408 9.68 14.15 6.27
N TYR A 409 9.44 13.76 5.01
CA TYR A 409 10.42 13.73 3.92
C TYR A 409 10.03 14.66 2.75
N THR A 410 9.31 15.76 3.03
CA THR A 410 9.09 16.83 2.06
C THR A 410 10.34 17.72 1.94
N ARG A 411 10.38 18.57 0.91
CA ARG A 411 11.39 19.62 0.78
C ARG A 411 11.39 20.56 1.99
N ASP A 412 10.21 21.05 2.39
CA ASP A 412 10.05 21.97 3.53
C ASP A 412 10.64 21.40 4.83
N THR A 413 10.48 20.09 5.09
CA THR A 413 11.09 19.46 6.27
C THR A 413 12.60 19.31 6.13
N LEU A 414 13.13 19.14 4.91
CA LEU A 414 14.58 19.14 4.67
C LEU A 414 15.17 20.53 4.90
N GLU A 415 14.56 21.58 4.35
CA GLU A 415 14.99 22.96 4.53
C GLU A 415 14.92 23.38 6.00
N THR A 416 13.82 23.07 6.68
CA THR A 416 13.70 23.24 8.15
C THR A 416 14.83 22.51 8.90
N PHE A 417 15.10 21.25 8.54
CA PHE A 417 16.14 20.46 9.19
C PHE A 417 17.56 21.02 8.92
N VAL A 418 17.87 21.40 7.68
CA VAL A 418 19.23 21.82 7.30
C VAL A 418 19.50 23.28 7.63
N LEU A 419 18.59 24.19 7.24
CA LEU A 419 18.77 25.64 7.33
C LEU A 419 18.43 26.17 8.72
N GLU A 420 17.32 25.74 9.33
CA GLU A 420 16.93 26.21 10.66
C GLU A 420 17.60 25.44 11.81
N GLN A 421 17.70 24.10 11.69
CA GLN A 421 18.24 23.24 12.75
C GLN A 421 19.74 22.93 12.59
N GLY A 422 20.37 23.27 11.46
CA GLY A 422 21.78 22.99 11.19
C GLY A 422 22.09 21.52 10.84
N GLY A 423 21.05 20.76 10.48
CA GLY A 423 21.08 19.35 10.16
C GLY A 423 21.47 18.47 11.34
N PHE A 424 22.36 17.50 11.11
CA PHE A 424 22.85 16.60 12.14
C PHE A 424 23.77 17.34 13.12
N ALA A 425 23.24 17.79 14.27
CA ALA A 425 23.99 18.55 15.28
C ALA A 425 25.30 17.89 15.81
N TRP A 426 25.46 16.58 15.63
CA TRP A 426 26.68 15.83 15.99
C TRP A 426 27.72 15.73 14.86
N LEU A 427 27.37 16.18 13.64
CA LEU A 427 28.19 16.11 12.44
C LEU A 427 28.47 17.53 11.91
N PRO A 428 29.74 17.96 11.77
CA PRO A 428 30.07 19.27 11.22
C PRO A 428 29.41 19.51 9.85
N THR A 429 28.86 20.70 9.62
CA THR A 429 28.10 21.04 8.40
C THR A 429 28.84 20.76 7.09
N TRP A 430 30.16 20.94 7.06
CA TRP A 430 31.01 20.62 5.90
C TRP A 430 31.13 19.11 5.58
N LEU A 431 30.68 18.23 6.49
CA LEU A 431 30.52 16.79 6.26
C LEU A 431 29.08 16.38 5.91
N GLN A 432 28.13 17.31 5.97
CA GLN A 432 26.72 17.07 5.63
C GLN A 432 26.46 17.34 4.14
N GLY A 433 25.36 16.82 3.62
CA GLY A 433 24.80 17.23 2.34
C GLY A 433 24.48 18.73 2.33
N THR A 434 24.25 19.26 1.14
CA THR A 434 23.76 20.62 0.93
C THR A 434 22.43 20.52 0.20
N VAL A 435 21.49 21.39 0.56
CA VAL A 435 20.31 21.67 -0.27
C VAL A 435 20.75 22.78 -1.21
N ASP A 436 20.53 22.64 -2.51
CA ASP A 436 20.74 23.75 -3.44
C ASP A 436 19.58 24.74 -3.31
N GLU A 437 19.85 26.04 -3.37
CA GLU A 437 18.82 27.09 -3.30
C GLU A 437 18.41 27.59 -4.71
N GLU A 438 19.14 27.18 -5.76
CA GLU A 438 19.08 27.79 -7.11
C GLU A 438 18.42 26.93 -8.21
N GLU A 439 17.90 25.73 -7.93
CA GLU A 439 17.14 24.96 -8.95
C GLU A 439 15.72 25.55 -9.15
N ASP A 440 15.26 25.67 -10.39
CA ASP A 440 13.97 26.28 -10.75
C ASP A 440 12.78 25.40 -10.29
N GLU A 441 11.71 26.00 -9.75
CA GLU A 441 10.55 25.30 -9.14
C GLU A 441 9.91 24.19 -10.00
N ASP A 442 10.03 24.28 -11.33
CA ASP A 442 9.44 23.32 -12.28
C ASP A 442 10.27 22.03 -12.49
N ASP A 443 11.58 22.02 -12.17
CA ASP A 443 12.50 20.89 -12.47
C ASP A 443 12.79 19.98 -11.25
N TRP A 444 12.17 20.24 -10.09
CA TRP A 444 12.54 19.57 -8.84
C TRP A 444 12.19 18.08 -8.77
N PRO A 445 13.07 17.25 -8.16
CA PRO A 445 12.76 15.86 -7.92
C PRO A 445 11.65 15.70 -6.87
N VAL A 446 10.61 14.96 -7.26
CA VAL A 446 9.46 14.50 -6.43
C VAL A 446 9.86 13.83 -5.09
N ASP A 447 11.14 13.50 -4.89
CA ASP A 447 11.65 12.89 -3.66
C ASP A 447 12.05 13.89 -2.55
N GLY A 448 11.86 15.20 -2.79
CA GLY A 448 12.07 16.25 -1.79
C GLY A 448 13.54 16.43 -1.36
N GLY A 449 14.51 15.88 -2.11
CA GLY A 449 15.95 16.06 -1.89
C GLY A 449 16.55 15.34 -0.67
N TRP A 450 15.73 14.75 0.21
CA TRP A 450 16.20 14.07 1.44
C TRP A 450 17.17 12.93 1.14
N HIS A 451 16.90 12.18 0.07
CA HIS A 451 17.76 11.10 -0.38
C HIS A 451 19.16 11.60 -0.74
N ASP A 452 19.24 12.64 -1.59
CA ASP A 452 20.51 13.16 -2.09
C ASP A 452 21.31 13.88 -1.00
N PHE A 453 20.63 14.56 -0.06
CA PHE A 453 21.25 15.08 1.15
C PHE A 453 21.91 13.95 1.97
N LEU A 454 21.22 12.82 2.20
CA LEU A 454 21.75 11.69 2.96
C LEU A 454 22.89 10.97 2.23
N VAL A 455 22.76 10.74 0.92
CA VAL A 455 23.81 10.12 0.09
C VAL A 455 25.07 10.98 0.07
N THR A 456 24.91 12.29 -0.16
CA THR A 456 26.01 13.25 -0.16
C THR A 456 26.67 13.35 1.22
N THR A 457 25.90 13.30 2.31
CA THR A 457 26.42 13.20 3.69
C THR A 457 27.29 11.94 3.85
N VAL A 458 26.78 10.77 3.47
CA VAL A 458 27.51 9.50 3.55
C VAL A 458 28.80 9.56 2.74
N GLN A 459 28.77 10.12 1.53
CA GLN A 459 29.94 10.28 0.68
C GLN A 459 31.00 11.19 1.31
N LYS A 460 30.63 12.39 1.77
CA LYS A 460 31.56 13.35 2.42
C LYS A 460 32.20 12.74 3.68
N VAL A 461 31.44 12.05 4.52
CA VAL A 461 31.96 11.35 5.71
C VAL A 461 32.89 10.19 5.33
N LYS A 462 32.54 9.39 4.31
CA LYS A 462 33.36 8.29 3.78
C LYS A 462 34.70 8.80 3.27
N GLU A 463 34.72 9.88 2.48
CA GLU A 463 35.93 10.51 1.95
C GLU A 463 36.82 11.08 3.07
N PHE A 464 36.22 11.77 4.04
CA PHE A 464 36.95 12.25 5.22
C PHE A 464 37.55 11.13 6.06
N LEU A 465 36.83 10.03 6.28
CA LEU A 465 37.33 8.85 6.99
C LEU A 465 38.45 8.14 6.19
N ALA A 466 38.35 8.09 4.86
CA ALA A 466 39.40 7.56 4.00
C ALA A 466 40.71 8.36 4.14
N MET A 467 40.62 9.69 4.00
CA MET A 467 41.75 10.61 4.16
C MET A 467 42.34 10.52 5.58
N SER A 468 41.49 10.51 6.61
CA SER A 468 41.90 10.42 8.01
C SER A 468 42.60 9.09 8.32
N HIS A 469 42.09 7.98 7.79
CA HIS A 469 42.70 6.66 7.92
C HIS A 469 44.06 6.60 7.21
N GLN A 470 44.15 7.10 5.96
CA GLN A 470 45.41 7.13 5.20
C GLN A 470 46.48 7.97 5.91
N LEU A 471 46.12 9.16 6.42
CA LEU A 471 47.03 10.01 7.18
C LEU A 471 47.49 9.35 8.49
N ALA A 472 46.55 8.80 9.27
CA ALA A 472 46.86 8.13 10.52
C ALA A 472 47.73 6.87 10.30
N LEU A 473 47.46 6.09 9.25
CA LEU A 473 48.25 4.93 8.86
C LEU A 473 49.66 5.35 8.40
N GLY A 474 49.78 6.42 7.61
CA GLY A 474 51.06 7.00 7.21
C GLY A 474 51.91 7.43 8.42
N LEU A 475 51.32 8.19 9.34
CA LEU A 475 51.98 8.60 10.59
C LEU A 475 52.37 7.40 11.46
N ALA A 476 51.51 6.39 11.58
CA ALA A 476 51.82 5.16 12.30
C ALA A 476 52.98 4.40 11.65
N MET A 477 53.02 4.31 10.31
CA MET A 477 54.12 3.67 9.58
C MET A 477 55.45 4.43 9.74
N VAL A 478 55.44 5.76 9.70
CA VAL A 478 56.64 6.58 10.02
C VAL A 478 57.08 6.37 11.47
N GLY A 479 56.14 6.37 12.43
CA GLY A 479 56.44 6.08 13.84
C GLY A 479 57.02 4.69 14.05
N LEU A 480 56.49 3.67 13.37
CA LEU A 480 57.01 2.29 13.39
C LEU A 480 58.41 2.18 12.78
N LEU A 481 58.70 2.91 11.70
CA LEU A 481 60.03 3.00 11.10
C LEU A 481 61.03 3.66 12.06
N LEU A 482 60.67 4.79 12.68
CA LEU A 482 61.51 5.47 13.68
C LEU A 482 61.79 4.58 14.89
N VAL A 483 60.77 3.93 15.46
CA VAL A 483 60.95 2.98 16.57
C VAL A 483 61.84 1.81 16.16
N SER A 484 61.68 1.28 14.94
CA SER A 484 62.51 0.17 14.44
C SER A 484 63.97 0.59 14.21
N ALA A 485 64.21 1.82 13.74
CA ALA A 485 65.55 2.39 13.62
C ALA A 485 66.21 2.58 14.99
N VAL A 486 65.48 3.11 15.98
CA VAL A 486 65.97 3.25 17.36
C VAL A 486 66.26 1.87 17.98
N VAL A 487 65.42 0.86 17.75
CA VAL A 487 65.66 -0.51 18.23
C VAL A 487 66.92 -1.11 17.58
N ALA A 488 67.11 -0.92 16.27
CA ALA A 488 68.31 -1.39 15.58
C ALA A 488 69.59 -0.73 16.12
N LEU A 489 69.56 0.59 16.38
CA LEU A 489 70.67 1.34 16.96
C LEU A 489 70.97 0.94 18.41
N VAL A 490 69.94 0.78 19.25
CA VAL A 490 70.10 0.43 20.67
C VAL A 490 70.55 -1.03 20.88
N GLN A 491 70.25 -1.93 19.94
CA GLN A 491 70.62 -3.34 20.01
C GLN A 491 71.81 -3.72 19.12
N ASP A 492 72.41 -2.75 18.42
CA ASP A 492 73.50 -2.93 17.45
C ASP A 492 73.23 -4.08 16.44
N ASN A 493 71.98 -4.17 15.98
CA ASN A 493 71.52 -5.27 15.13
C ASN A 493 70.37 -4.85 14.22
N ALA A 494 70.66 -4.67 12.92
CA ALA A 494 69.66 -4.32 11.92
C ALA A 494 68.52 -5.34 11.81
N HIS A 495 68.77 -6.63 12.08
CA HIS A 495 67.73 -7.65 12.01
C HIS A 495 66.67 -7.50 13.10
N SER A 496 67.00 -6.95 14.27
CA SER A 496 66.00 -6.80 15.34
C SER A 496 65.03 -5.66 15.06
N GLY A 497 65.51 -4.53 14.51
CA GLY A 497 64.66 -3.45 14.01
C GLY A 497 63.74 -3.93 12.88
N ALA A 498 64.28 -4.66 11.89
CA ALA A 498 63.49 -5.24 10.80
C ALA A 498 62.44 -6.25 11.32
N ALA A 499 62.77 -7.10 12.29
CA ALA A 499 61.82 -8.04 12.87
C ALA A 499 60.68 -7.34 13.64
N VAL A 500 60.98 -6.24 14.36
CA VAL A 500 59.97 -5.40 15.01
C VAL A 500 59.05 -4.76 13.96
N LEU A 501 59.60 -4.14 12.91
CA LEU A 501 58.83 -3.55 11.82
C LEU A 501 57.89 -4.59 11.18
N THR A 502 58.44 -5.71 10.71
CA THR A 502 57.68 -6.78 10.04
C THR A 502 56.56 -7.31 10.93
N ARG A 503 56.82 -7.59 12.21
CA ARG A 503 55.79 -8.04 13.16
C ARG A 503 54.66 -7.02 13.31
N ASN A 504 54.98 -5.73 13.28
CA ASN A 504 54.02 -4.66 13.46
C ASN A 504 53.16 -4.43 12.22
N VAL A 505 53.77 -4.46 11.03
CA VAL A 505 53.08 -4.41 9.74
C VAL A 505 52.16 -5.63 9.58
N VAL A 506 52.65 -6.85 9.84
CA VAL A 506 51.84 -8.08 9.78
C VAL A 506 50.64 -8.00 10.74
N ARG A 507 50.80 -7.46 11.96
CA ARG A 507 49.66 -7.27 12.88
C ARG A 507 48.62 -6.29 12.32
N LEU A 508 49.04 -5.18 11.74
CA LEU A 508 48.11 -4.22 11.10
C LEU A 508 47.39 -4.86 9.91
N LEU A 509 48.12 -5.58 9.05
CA LEU A 509 47.54 -6.33 7.92
C LEU A 509 46.52 -7.37 8.37
N ILE A 510 46.76 -8.10 9.47
CA ILE A 510 45.78 -9.05 10.02
C ILE A 510 44.54 -8.32 10.53
N LEU A 511 44.69 -7.22 11.28
CA LEU A 511 43.55 -6.46 11.81
C LEU A 511 42.67 -5.87 10.68
N HIS A 512 43.27 -5.25 9.68
CA HIS A 512 42.55 -4.71 8.53
C HIS A 512 41.98 -5.83 7.65
N GLY A 513 42.73 -6.91 7.44
CA GLY A 513 42.29 -8.08 6.68
C GLY A 513 41.09 -8.79 7.31
N VAL A 514 40.97 -8.83 8.63
CA VAL A 514 39.78 -9.36 9.33
C VAL A 514 38.56 -8.45 9.10
N VAL A 515 38.69 -7.13 9.24
CA VAL A 515 37.59 -6.20 8.98
C VAL A 515 37.13 -6.29 7.51
N LEU A 516 38.07 -6.31 6.57
CA LEU A 516 37.76 -6.45 5.15
C LEU A 516 37.11 -7.80 4.82
N ALA A 517 37.59 -8.91 5.42
CA ALA A 517 36.99 -10.23 5.23
C ALA A 517 35.56 -10.29 5.77
N LEU A 518 35.28 -9.68 6.93
CA LEU A 518 33.92 -9.59 7.48
C LEU A 518 33.00 -8.73 6.60
N ALA A 519 33.49 -7.60 6.08
CA ALA A 519 32.75 -6.75 5.15
C ALA A 519 32.42 -7.47 3.84
N LEU A 520 33.40 -8.15 3.22
CA LEU A 520 33.21 -8.95 2.02
C LEU A 520 32.25 -10.14 2.26
N GLN A 521 32.36 -10.79 3.43
CA GLN A 521 31.42 -11.86 3.82
C GLN A 521 30.00 -11.31 3.99
N TYR A 522 29.83 -10.13 4.60
CA TYR A 522 28.54 -9.47 4.74
C TYR A 522 27.93 -9.13 3.38
N VAL A 523 28.65 -8.45 2.49
CA VAL A 523 28.17 -8.10 1.13
C VAL A 523 27.83 -9.36 0.34
N THR A 524 28.67 -10.41 0.41
CA THR A 524 28.40 -11.70 -0.23
C THR A 524 27.12 -12.34 0.31
N SER A 525 26.97 -12.41 1.63
CA SER A 525 25.78 -12.98 2.31
C SER A 525 24.51 -12.19 1.98
N LEU A 526 24.59 -10.86 1.96
CA LEU A 526 23.49 -9.98 1.59
C LEU A 526 23.09 -10.21 0.14
N SER A 527 24.04 -10.21 -0.80
CA SER A 527 23.76 -10.42 -2.23
C SER A 527 23.07 -11.76 -2.52
N GLN A 528 23.35 -12.80 -1.72
CA GLN A 528 22.74 -14.13 -1.84
C GLN A 528 21.35 -14.22 -1.19
N SER A 529 20.96 -13.23 -0.36
CA SER A 529 19.64 -13.18 0.27
C SER A 529 18.50 -13.14 -0.75
N ASN A 530 17.29 -13.52 -0.33
CA ASN A 530 16.12 -13.44 -1.21
C ASN A 530 15.79 -11.99 -1.56
N TRP A 531 15.84 -11.09 -0.58
CA TRP A 531 15.61 -9.66 -0.77
C TRP A 531 16.52 -9.06 -1.85
N ALA A 532 17.84 -9.22 -1.71
CA ALA A 532 18.82 -8.70 -2.66
C ALA A 532 18.70 -9.32 -4.08
N ARG A 533 18.15 -10.53 -4.19
CA ARG A 533 17.86 -11.17 -5.48
C ARG A 533 16.54 -10.68 -6.09
N LEU A 534 15.53 -10.39 -5.28
CA LEU A 534 14.26 -9.80 -5.73
C LEU A 534 14.46 -8.36 -6.22
N VAL A 535 15.20 -7.54 -5.48
CA VAL A 535 15.55 -6.16 -5.89
C VAL A 535 16.35 -6.17 -7.21
N ARG A 536 17.44 -6.95 -7.31
CA ARG A 536 18.24 -7.03 -8.55
C ARG A 536 17.53 -7.69 -9.73
N SER A 537 16.43 -8.40 -9.51
CA SER A 537 15.58 -8.91 -10.61
C SER A 537 14.44 -7.96 -10.98
N GLY A 538 14.38 -6.77 -10.36
CA GLY A 538 13.34 -5.77 -10.62
C GLY A 538 11.95 -6.22 -10.23
N LYS A 539 11.81 -7.18 -9.29
CA LYS A 539 10.52 -7.83 -8.94
C LYS A 539 9.85 -7.26 -7.70
N LEU A 540 10.57 -6.49 -6.90
CA LEU A 540 10.05 -5.90 -5.66
C LEU A 540 9.54 -4.49 -5.99
N PHE A 541 8.29 -4.19 -5.64
CA PHE A 541 7.57 -2.96 -6.04
C PHE A 541 7.45 -2.72 -7.56
N GLN A 542 7.67 -3.76 -8.38
CA GLN A 542 7.57 -3.67 -9.84
C GLN A 542 6.15 -3.31 -10.29
N PRO A 543 5.97 -2.27 -11.14
CA PRO A 543 4.69 -1.97 -11.77
C PRO A 543 4.11 -3.17 -12.53
N PHE A 544 2.77 -3.28 -12.52
CA PHE A 544 2.07 -4.44 -13.08
C PHE A 544 2.21 -4.50 -14.60
N SER A 545 1.86 -3.39 -15.23
CA SER A 545 2.00 -3.05 -16.63
C SER A 545 3.44 -2.60 -16.93
N ASP A 546 3.94 -2.95 -18.11
CA ASP A 546 5.18 -2.38 -18.62
C ASP A 546 4.84 -1.01 -19.26
N PRO A 547 5.39 0.12 -18.80
CA PRO A 547 5.01 1.44 -19.31
C PRO A 547 5.26 1.60 -20.82
N GLU A 548 6.18 0.82 -21.42
CA GLU A 548 6.39 0.81 -22.87
C GLU A 548 5.18 0.30 -23.66
N ILE A 549 4.29 -0.51 -23.07
CA ILE A 549 3.11 -1.06 -23.76
C ILE A 549 2.04 0.02 -23.98
N HIS A 550 1.92 0.99 -23.08
CA HIS A 550 0.87 2.02 -23.13
C HIS A 550 1.21 3.20 -24.05
N LEU A 551 2.49 3.51 -24.25
CA LEU A 551 2.94 4.64 -25.09
C LEU A 551 2.89 4.37 -26.61
N VAL A 552 2.68 3.12 -27.03
CA VAL A 552 2.94 2.69 -28.43
C VAL A 552 1.68 2.49 -29.26
N ALA A 553 0.50 2.49 -28.65
CA ALA A 553 -0.78 2.37 -29.35
C ALA A 553 -1.80 3.40 -28.83
N PRO A 554 -1.86 4.63 -29.38
CA PRO A 554 -3.14 5.32 -29.48
C PRO A 554 -4.14 4.33 -30.08
N ALA A 555 -5.35 4.25 -29.50
CA ALA A 555 -6.34 3.27 -29.90
C ALA A 555 -6.55 3.33 -31.42
N THR A 556 -6.06 2.32 -32.14
CA THR A 556 -6.25 2.25 -33.59
C THR A 556 -7.74 2.16 -33.85
N GLU A 557 -8.27 3.06 -34.68
CA GLU A 557 -9.72 3.31 -34.87
C GLU A 557 -10.58 2.06 -35.14
N GLU A 558 -9.98 0.93 -35.50
CA GLU A 558 -10.68 -0.24 -36.02
C GLU A 558 -11.39 -1.13 -34.97
N ASP A 559 -11.06 -1.10 -33.67
CA ASP A 559 -11.90 -1.79 -32.64
C ASP A 559 -11.66 -1.39 -31.15
N PRO A 560 -11.85 -0.12 -30.72
CA PRO A 560 -12.01 0.19 -29.31
C PRO A 560 -13.40 -0.24 -28.85
N ALA A 561 -13.52 -1.40 -28.21
CA ALA A 561 -14.71 -1.71 -27.41
C ALA A 561 -14.91 -0.55 -26.41
N PRO A 562 -16.06 0.15 -26.42
CA PRO A 562 -16.21 1.41 -25.72
C PRO A 562 -15.98 1.21 -24.23
N TYR A 563 -15.02 1.98 -23.69
CA TYR A 563 -14.76 2.02 -22.27
C TYR A 563 -15.93 2.70 -21.57
N THR A 564 -16.30 2.21 -20.39
CA THR A 564 -17.39 2.78 -19.59
C THR A 564 -16.95 3.03 -18.17
N LEU A 565 -17.57 4.03 -17.54
CA LEU A 565 -17.51 4.20 -16.10
C LEU A 565 -18.36 3.10 -15.43
N PRO A 566 -17.89 2.48 -14.34
CA PRO A 566 -18.75 1.69 -13.46
C PRO A 566 -19.71 2.58 -12.67
N ASN A 567 -20.96 2.15 -12.57
CA ASN A 567 -21.98 2.74 -11.71
C ASN A 567 -22.19 1.89 -10.45
N ARG A 568 -22.81 2.48 -9.42
CA ARG A 568 -23.22 1.84 -8.15
C ARG A 568 -23.78 0.42 -8.30
N ASN A 569 -24.70 0.25 -9.26
CA ASN A 569 -25.46 -0.99 -9.42
C ASN A 569 -24.81 -1.98 -10.41
N ASP A 570 -23.69 -1.62 -11.03
CA ASP A 570 -22.98 -2.51 -11.95
C ASP A 570 -22.29 -3.65 -11.18
N VAL A 571 -22.37 -4.85 -11.73
CA VAL A 571 -21.69 -6.06 -11.27
C VAL A 571 -20.29 -6.08 -11.85
N LEU A 572 -19.30 -5.97 -10.99
CA LEU A 572 -17.91 -5.78 -11.35
C LEU A 572 -17.15 -7.11 -11.33
N VAL A 573 -16.70 -7.55 -12.51
CA VAL A 573 -15.92 -8.77 -12.74
C VAL A 573 -14.45 -8.39 -12.96
N ALA A 574 -13.77 -8.05 -11.88
CA ALA A 574 -12.36 -7.65 -11.87
C ALA A 574 -11.44 -8.78 -11.37
N PRO A 575 -10.73 -9.51 -12.26
CA PRO A 575 -9.70 -10.46 -11.84
C PRO A 575 -8.51 -9.77 -11.15
N HIS A 576 -8.49 -8.43 -11.15
CA HIS A 576 -7.54 -7.63 -10.38
C HIS A 576 -7.76 -7.74 -8.86
N TYR A 577 -8.87 -8.30 -8.37
CA TYR A 577 -9.03 -8.61 -6.94
C TYR A 577 -8.74 -10.08 -6.58
N ASP A 578 -8.63 -10.97 -7.58
CA ASP A 578 -8.37 -12.40 -7.38
C ASP A 578 -6.90 -12.71 -7.00
N ALA A 579 -6.42 -12.25 -5.84
CA ALA A 579 -5.08 -12.63 -5.37
C ALA A 579 -4.93 -12.68 -3.84
N TRP A 580 -4.37 -13.78 -3.35
CA TRP A 580 -4.12 -14.06 -1.92
C TRP A 580 -3.34 -12.97 -1.17
N TYR A 581 -2.48 -12.21 -1.86
CA TYR A 581 -1.72 -11.14 -1.21
C TYR A 581 -2.57 -9.89 -0.96
N LEU A 582 -3.68 -9.68 -1.68
CA LEU A 582 -4.54 -8.49 -1.51
C LEU A 582 -5.22 -8.42 -0.14
N ALA A 583 -5.23 -9.54 0.60
CA ALA A 583 -5.76 -9.67 1.95
C ALA A 583 -7.28 -9.38 1.96
N SER A 584 -7.81 -8.55 2.86
CA SER A 584 -9.24 -8.18 2.88
C SER A 584 -9.76 -7.68 1.53
N TYR A 585 -8.91 -6.99 0.78
CA TYR A 585 -9.31 -6.40 -0.50
C TYR A 585 -9.61 -7.45 -1.57
N ALA A 586 -9.17 -8.69 -1.42
CA ALA A 586 -9.49 -9.77 -2.35
C ALA A 586 -11.01 -10.05 -2.47
N ASN A 587 -11.79 -9.66 -1.46
CA ASN A 587 -13.25 -9.85 -1.45
C ASN A 587 -14.03 -8.52 -1.43
N ILE A 588 -13.36 -7.37 -1.62
CA ILE A 588 -14.00 -6.07 -1.34
C ILE A 588 -15.17 -5.76 -2.27
N LEU A 589 -15.13 -6.25 -3.51
CA LEU A 589 -16.27 -6.14 -4.43
C LEU A 589 -17.46 -7.00 -3.96
N GLU A 590 -17.24 -8.13 -3.29
CA GLU A 590 -18.35 -8.98 -2.81
C GLU A 590 -19.12 -8.34 -1.65
N TYR A 591 -18.46 -7.52 -0.84
CA TYR A 591 -19.02 -6.95 0.40
C TYR A 591 -19.31 -5.44 0.35
N SER A 592 -18.72 -4.71 -0.60
CA SER A 592 -18.77 -3.24 -0.62
C SER A 592 -19.25 -2.63 -1.94
N GLN A 593 -19.35 -3.40 -3.03
CA GLN A 593 -19.93 -2.92 -4.31
C GLN A 593 -21.42 -3.30 -4.38
N PRO A 594 -22.37 -2.33 -4.38
CA PRO A 594 -23.79 -2.64 -4.27
C PRO A 594 -24.33 -3.57 -5.37
N GLY A 595 -23.89 -3.37 -6.63
CA GLY A 595 -24.24 -4.27 -7.74
C GLY A 595 -23.81 -5.72 -7.52
N ASN A 596 -22.63 -5.95 -6.95
CA ASN A 596 -22.12 -7.29 -6.65
C ASN A 596 -22.84 -7.94 -5.47
N ILE A 597 -23.27 -7.17 -4.46
CA ILE A 597 -24.08 -7.66 -3.33
C ILE A 597 -25.43 -8.16 -3.85
N ILE A 598 -26.15 -7.33 -4.61
CA ILE A 598 -27.43 -7.71 -5.25
C ILE A 598 -27.25 -8.94 -6.16
N TRP A 599 -26.16 -8.98 -6.93
CA TRP A 599 -25.84 -10.14 -7.76
C TRP A 599 -25.62 -11.40 -6.92
N LYS A 600 -24.89 -11.31 -5.81
CA LYS A 600 -24.64 -12.43 -4.92
C LYS A 600 -25.93 -12.98 -4.32
N GLU A 601 -26.83 -12.11 -3.84
CA GLU A 601 -28.17 -12.52 -3.37
C GLU A 601 -28.95 -13.28 -4.45
N LEU A 602 -28.99 -12.74 -5.68
CA LEU A 602 -29.64 -13.40 -6.82
C LEU A 602 -29.02 -14.76 -7.16
N ILE A 603 -27.69 -14.90 -7.06
CA ILE A 603 -26.99 -16.18 -7.29
C ILE A 603 -27.33 -17.17 -6.18
N ASP A 604 -27.26 -16.77 -4.90
CA ASP A 604 -27.50 -17.65 -3.76
C ASP A 604 -28.96 -18.18 -3.75
N ASP A 605 -29.94 -17.33 -4.06
CA ASP A 605 -31.36 -17.69 -4.20
C ASP A 605 -31.62 -18.73 -5.31
N HIS A 606 -30.83 -18.71 -6.40
CA HIS A 606 -31.09 -19.50 -7.61
C HIS A 606 -30.09 -20.65 -7.85
N ALA A 607 -28.97 -20.71 -7.12
CA ALA A 607 -27.96 -21.76 -7.28
C ALA A 607 -28.47 -23.15 -6.85
N THR A 608 -29.35 -23.20 -5.85
CA THR A 608 -29.90 -24.46 -5.31
C THR A 608 -30.69 -25.22 -6.38
N GLY A 609 -30.12 -26.32 -6.87
CA GLY A 609 -30.73 -27.17 -7.90
C GLY A 609 -30.41 -26.78 -9.34
N PHE A 610 -29.70 -25.67 -9.58
CA PHE A 610 -29.35 -25.17 -10.92
C PHE A 610 -28.68 -26.22 -11.82
N GLY A 611 -27.70 -26.96 -11.29
CA GLY A 611 -27.02 -28.05 -12.00
C GLY A 611 -27.89 -29.26 -12.35
N GLY A 612 -29.14 -29.32 -11.88
CA GLY A 612 -30.16 -30.28 -12.30
C GLY A 612 -31.00 -29.84 -13.51
N LEU A 613 -30.96 -28.56 -13.87
CA LEU A 613 -31.71 -28.01 -15.01
C LEU A 613 -31.10 -28.45 -16.36
N SER A 614 -31.94 -28.50 -17.41
CA SER A 614 -31.44 -28.72 -18.76
C SER A 614 -30.59 -27.52 -19.23
N PRO A 615 -29.60 -27.68 -20.13
CA PRO A 615 -28.77 -26.57 -20.60
C PRO A 615 -29.56 -25.38 -21.18
N SER A 616 -30.73 -25.63 -21.79
CA SER A 616 -31.60 -24.56 -22.27
C SER A 616 -32.30 -23.81 -21.13
N LEU A 617 -32.73 -24.51 -20.08
CA LEU A 617 -33.31 -23.87 -18.89
C LEU A 617 -32.25 -23.12 -18.07
N GLN A 618 -31.03 -23.64 -17.99
CA GLN A 618 -29.88 -22.92 -17.41
C GLN A 618 -29.66 -21.60 -18.13
N ASN A 619 -29.56 -21.62 -19.47
CA ASN A 619 -29.38 -20.41 -20.26
C ASN A 619 -30.56 -19.42 -20.10
N HIS A 620 -31.82 -19.87 -20.16
CA HIS A 620 -32.97 -18.96 -19.96
C HIS A 620 -33.03 -18.34 -18.55
N LEU A 621 -32.58 -19.06 -17.51
CA LEU A 621 -32.51 -18.48 -16.17
C LEU A 621 -31.39 -17.44 -16.08
N CYS A 622 -30.21 -17.72 -16.66
CA CYS A 622 -29.12 -16.75 -16.73
C CYS A 622 -29.52 -15.49 -17.52
N ASP A 623 -30.19 -15.66 -18.66
CA ASP A 623 -30.75 -14.59 -19.50
C ASP A 623 -31.72 -13.70 -18.69
N PHE A 624 -32.65 -14.31 -17.94
CA PHE A 624 -33.57 -13.60 -17.04
C PHE A 624 -32.87 -12.88 -15.88
N LEU A 625 -31.85 -13.48 -15.26
CA LEU A 625 -31.12 -12.84 -14.16
C LEU A 625 -30.26 -11.67 -14.64
N VAL A 626 -29.59 -11.81 -15.78
CA VAL A 626 -28.74 -10.76 -16.37
C VAL A 626 -29.59 -9.62 -16.94
N PHE A 627 -30.54 -9.90 -17.84
CA PHE A 627 -31.22 -8.85 -18.60
C PHE A 627 -32.54 -8.38 -17.98
N ASP A 628 -33.39 -9.28 -17.49
CA ASP A 628 -34.70 -8.91 -16.92
C ASP A 628 -34.61 -8.51 -15.44
N THR A 629 -33.54 -8.89 -14.74
CA THR A 629 -33.34 -8.57 -13.32
C THR A 629 -32.26 -7.51 -13.13
N MET A 630 -30.98 -7.80 -13.37
CA MET A 630 -29.92 -6.80 -13.17
C MET A 630 -30.09 -5.58 -14.08
N LEU A 631 -30.10 -5.76 -15.40
CA LEU A 631 -30.14 -4.64 -16.34
C LEU A 631 -31.46 -3.85 -16.28
N GLN A 632 -32.61 -4.52 -16.28
CA GLN A 632 -33.92 -3.84 -16.34
C GLN A 632 -34.47 -3.35 -15.00
N ARG A 633 -34.27 -4.07 -13.89
CA ARG A 633 -34.86 -3.69 -12.58
C ARG A 633 -33.88 -2.96 -11.69
N HIS A 634 -32.64 -3.43 -11.62
CA HIS A 634 -31.61 -2.82 -10.80
C HIS A 634 -30.76 -1.78 -11.55
N GLN A 635 -30.94 -1.64 -12.88
CA GLN A 635 -30.14 -0.74 -13.73
C GLN A 635 -28.63 -1.07 -13.67
N GLY A 636 -28.30 -2.33 -13.37
CA GLY A 636 -26.95 -2.84 -13.22
C GLY A 636 -26.51 -3.62 -14.44
N ARG A 637 -25.39 -3.24 -15.03
CA ARG A 637 -24.71 -3.98 -16.10
C ARG A 637 -23.72 -4.97 -15.49
N LEU A 638 -23.23 -5.91 -16.30
CA LEU A 638 -22.11 -6.76 -15.94
C LEU A 638 -20.87 -6.19 -16.63
N LEU A 639 -19.91 -5.69 -15.85
CA LEU A 639 -18.69 -5.06 -16.37
C LEU A 639 -17.47 -5.97 -16.14
N HIS A 640 -16.56 -6.00 -17.11
CA HIS A 640 -15.26 -6.65 -16.98
C HIS A 640 -14.14 -5.62 -17.00
N GLN A 641 -13.18 -5.79 -16.09
CA GLN A 641 -11.96 -4.98 -16.06
C GLN A 641 -10.86 -5.65 -16.90
N MET A 642 -10.43 -4.96 -17.95
CA MET A 642 -9.33 -5.40 -18.81
C MET A 642 -7.97 -5.20 -18.14
N GLU A 643 -6.91 -5.79 -18.70
CA GLU A 643 -5.55 -5.77 -18.14
C GLU A 643 -4.94 -4.36 -18.01
N ALA A 644 -5.54 -3.35 -18.64
CA ALA A 644 -5.19 -1.94 -18.52
C ALA A 644 -6.01 -1.17 -17.46
N GLY A 645 -6.68 -1.86 -16.53
CA GLY A 645 -7.53 -1.26 -15.48
C GLY A 645 -8.88 -0.71 -15.96
N ARG A 646 -9.04 -0.46 -17.26
CA ARG A 646 -10.27 0.05 -17.91
C ARG A 646 -11.41 -0.97 -17.89
N TRP A 647 -12.64 -0.46 -17.80
CA TRP A 647 -13.88 -1.25 -17.71
C TRP A 647 -14.65 -1.26 -19.03
N THR A 648 -15.26 -2.41 -19.35
CA THR A 648 -16.08 -2.64 -20.55
C THR A 648 -17.30 -3.48 -20.22
N ASP A 649 -18.42 -3.26 -20.91
CA ASP A 649 -19.60 -4.12 -20.81
C ASP A 649 -19.26 -5.57 -21.23
N LEU A 650 -19.73 -6.55 -20.46
CA LEU A 650 -19.65 -7.97 -20.83
C LEU A 650 -20.67 -8.27 -21.92
N LEU A 651 -20.18 -8.67 -23.10
CA LEU A 651 -21.00 -9.17 -24.21
C LEU A 651 -22.01 -10.23 -23.74
N ASP A 652 -23.24 -10.18 -24.25
CA ASP A 652 -24.38 -11.01 -23.82
C ASP A 652 -24.04 -12.50 -23.61
N GLU A 653 -23.35 -13.12 -24.57
CA GLU A 653 -22.97 -14.54 -24.49
C GLU A 653 -21.98 -14.82 -23.33
N VAL A 654 -21.11 -13.86 -23.02
CA VAL A 654 -20.13 -13.95 -21.94
C VAL A 654 -20.79 -13.66 -20.59
N ALA A 655 -21.71 -12.69 -20.53
CA ALA A 655 -22.51 -12.39 -19.33
C ALA A 655 -23.38 -13.60 -18.91
N ILE A 656 -24.06 -14.26 -19.87
CA ILE A 656 -24.79 -15.51 -19.64
C ILE A 656 -23.84 -16.62 -19.17
N ALA A 657 -22.66 -16.75 -19.78
CA ALA A 657 -21.68 -17.77 -19.39
C ALA A 657 -21.12 -17.54 -17.97
N PHE A 658 -20.88 -16.29 -17.58
CA PHE A 658 -20.48 -15.88 -16.23
C PHE A 658 -21.57 -16.22 -15.21
N CYS A 659 -22.82 -15.78 -15.42
CA CYS A 659 -23.95 -16.14 -14.56
C CYS A 659 -24.09 -17.65 -14.35
N ARG A 660 -23.93 -18.44 -15.43
CA ARG A 660 -23.96 -19.89 -15.36
C ARG A 660 -22.80 -20.48 -14.55
N GLN A 661 -21.62 -19.89 -14.61
CA GLN A 661 -20.48 -20.29 -13.80
C GLN A 661 -20.75 -20.02 -12.33
N GLU A 662 -21.23 -18.82 -11.97
CA GLU A 662 -21.54 -18.44 -10.59
C GLU A 662 -22.63 -19.33 -9.96
N LEU A 663 -23.74 -19.58 -10.68
CA LEU A 663 -24.80 -20.48 -10.20
C LEU A 663 -24.33 -21.94 -10.03
N LEU A 664 -23.38 -22.41 -10.84
CA LEU A 664 -22.75 -23.74 -10.66
C LEU A 664 -21.70 -23.74 -9.54
N ARG A 665 -21.09 -22.58 -9.25
CA ARG A 665 -20.10 -22.38 -8.18
C ARG A 665 -20.78 -22.48 -6.81
N GLU A 666 -21.83 -21.70 -6.59
CA GLU A 666 -22.53 -21.64 -5.29
C GLU A 666 -23.47 -22.82 -5.03
N GLN A 667 -23.77 -23.65 -6.04
CA GLN A 667 -24.56 -24.87 -5.84
C GLN A 667 -23.95 -25.83 -4.79
N HIS A 668 -22.64 -25.77 -4.54
CA HIS A 668 -21.98 -26.63 -3.56
C HIS A 668 -20.75 -25.97 -2.91
N PRO A 669 -20.63 -25.88 -1.57
CA PRO A 669 -19.55 -25.15 -0.89
C PRO A 669 -18.13 -25.56 -1.29
N LEU A 670 -17.87 -26.86 -1.52
CA LEU A 670 -16.56 -27.32 -2.00
C LEU A 670 -16.26 -26.84 -3.43
N THR A 671 -17.27 -26.69 -4.28
CA THR A 671 -17.10 -26.16 -5.64
C THR A 671 -16.73 -24.68 -5.55
N SER A 672 -17.44 -23.91 -4.73
CA SER A 672 -17.15 -22.49 -4.48
C SER A 672 -15.72 -22.29 -3.95
N ALA A 673 -15.33 -23.01 -2.89
CA ALA A 673 -13.98 -22.95 -2.35
C ALA A 673 -12.87 -23.35 -3.35
N LEU A 674 -13.10 -24.37 -4.18
CA LEU A 674 -12.13 -24.78 -5.21
C LEU A 674 -12.07 -23.81 -6.39
N MET A 675 -13.18 -23.17 -6.75
CA MET A 675 -13.22 -22.16 -7.80
C MET A 675 -12.50 -20.90 -7.37
N ARG A 676 -12.77 -20.37 -6.16
CA ARG A 676 -12.03 -19.24 -5.58
C ARG A 676 -10.52 -19.48 -5.56
N GLU A 677 -10.05 -20.67 -5.17
CA GLU A 677 -8.62 -21.02 -5.24
C GLU A 677 -8.09 -21.07 -6.70
N LEU A 678 -8.88 -21.55 -7.66
CA LEU A 678 -8.48 -21.48 -9.08
C LEU A 678 -8.42 -20.05 -9.62
N ASP A 679 -9.32 -19.18 -9.17
CA ASP A 679 -9.38 -17.79 -9.60
C ASP A 679 -8.21 -16.98 -8.98
N PHE A 680 -7.89 -17.20 -7.70
CA PHE A 680 -6.64 -16.73 -7.10
C PHE A 680 -5.39 -17.21 -7.85
N LEU A 681 -5.35 -18.48 -8.27
CA LEU A 681 -4.24 -19.00 -9.08
C LEU A 681 -4.18 -18.35 -10.48
N LYS A 682 -5.31 -18.00 -11.09
CA LYS A 682 -5.35 -17.24 -12.36
C LYS A 682 -4.83 -15.82 -12.17
N GLY A 683 -5.24 -15.13 -11.11
CA GLY A 683 -4.72 -13.81 -10.77
C GLY A 683 -3.21 -13.82 -10.51
N GLU A 684 -2.68 -14.85 -9.83
CA GLU A 684 -1.24 -15.07 -9.71
C GLU A 684 -0.54 -15.31 -11.07
N THR A 685 -1.19 -15.94 -12.05
CA THR A 685 -0.62 -16.08 -13.41
C THR A 685 -0.53 -14.75 -14.17
N LYS A 686 -1.50 -13.86 -13.99
CA LYS A 686 -1.60 -12.56 -14.67
C LYS A 686 -0.79 -11.46 -14.00
N PHE A 687 -0.79 -11.44 -12.66
CA PHE A 687 -0.33 -10.29 -11.90
C PHE A 687 0.73 -10.61 -10.84
N GLY A 688 0.89 -11.88 -10.47
CA GLY A 688 1.86 -12.32 -9.48
C GLY A 688 3.31 -12.11 -9.90
N VAL A 689 4.23 -12.47 -9.00
CA VAL A 689 5.71 -12.32 -9.10
C VAL A 689 6.32 -13.01 -10.34
N TRP A 690 5.56 -13.90 -10.96
CA TRP A 690 5.98 -14.76 -12.07
C TRP A 690 5.19 -14.49 -13.36
N ARG A 691 4.37 -13.44 -13.41
CA ARG A 691 3.50 -13.08 -14.54
C ARG A 691 4.20 -13.03 -15.90
N HIS A 692 5.43 -12.52 -15.93
CA HIS A 692 6.23 -12.41 -17.16
C HIS A 692 6.89 -13.73 -17.61
N THR A 693 6.64 -14.86 -16.93
CA THR A 693 7.21 -16.15 -17.33
C THR A 693 6.29 -16.89 -18.29
N THR A 694 6.85 -17.42 -19.38
CA THR A 694 6.12 -18.25 -20.37
C THR A 694 5.38 -19.43 -19.72
N MET A 695 5.89 -19.94 -18.60
CA MET A 695 5.23 -21.00 -17.84
C MET A 695 3.88 -20.54 -17.27
N GLN A 696 3.82 -19.35 -16.67
CA GLN A 696 2.57 -18.80 -16.15
C GLN A 696 1.61 -18.45 -17.31
N GLN A 697 2.05 -17.58 -18.23
CA GLN A 697 1.23 -17.01 -19.31
C GLN A 697 0.58 -18.07 -20.21
N SER A 698 1.30 -19.15 -20.52
CA SER A 698 0.82 -20.18 -21.46
C SER A 698 0.45 -21.49 -20.77
N THR A 699 1.36 -22.08 -19.98
CA THR A 699 1.16 -23.47 -19.51
C THR A 699 0.20 -23.55 -18.33
N VAL A 700 0.36 -22.67 -17.33
CA VAL A 700 -0.46 -22.70 -16.12
C VAL A 700 -1.88 -22.21 -16.42
N THR A 701 -2.05 -21.10 -17.14
CA THR A 701 -3.38 -20.58 -17.51
C THR A 701 -4.23 -21.60 -18.27
N ASN A 702 -3.66 -22.31 -19.25
CA ASN A 702 -4.35 -23.42 -19.96
C ASN A 702 -4.74 -24.58 -19.03
N TYR A 703 -3.88 -24.91 -18.06
CA TYR A 703 -4.17 -25.95 -17.07
C TYR A 703 -5.32 -25.52 -16.14
N LEU A 704 -5.26 -24.30 -15.58
CA LEU A 704 -6.30 -23.75 -14.71
C LEU A 704 -7.66 -23.69 -15.42
N GLY A 705 -7.71 -23.22 -16.68
CA GLY A 705 -8.93 -23.24 -17.49
C GLY A 705 -9.52 -24.65 -17.69
N SER A 706 -8.66 -25.66 -17.94
CA SER A 706 -9.10 -27.05 -17.99
C SER A 706 -9.59 -27.58 -16.63
N TRP A 707 -9.12 -27.04 -15.50
CA TRP A 707 -9.59 -27.43 -14.17
C TRP A 707 -10.92 -26.77 -13.81
N THR A 708 -11.08 -25.47 -14.05
CA THR A 708 -12.38 -24.76 -13.95
C THR A 708 -13.46 -25.53 -14.72
N SER A 709 -13.21 -25.86 -15.98
CA SER A 709 -14.16 -26.62 -16.81
C SER A 709 -14.53 -27.99 -16.22
N ARG A 710 -13.56 -28.70 -15.62
CA ARG A 710 -13.80 -30.03 -15.02
C ARG A 710 -14.54 -29.96 -13.70
N ILE A 711 -14.26 -28.97 -12.86
CA ILE A 711 -14.91 -28.75 -11.58
C ILE A 711 -16.39 -28.36 -11.80
N LEU A 712 -16.65 -27.41 -12.69
CA LEU A 712 -18.02 -27.03 -13.07
C LEU A 712 -18.80 -28.16 -13.75
N LEU A 713 -18.12 -29.08 -14.45
CA LEU A 713 -18.75 -30.31 -14.97
C LEU A 713 -19.01 -31.36 -13.89
N ALA A 714 -18.15 -31.47 -12.87
CA ALA A 714 -18.30 -32.40 -11.76
C ALA A 714 -19.38 -31.97 -10.75
N GLY A 715 -19.64 -30.67 -10.62
CA GLY A 715 -20.75 -30.13 -9.82
C GLY A 715 -22.14 -30.39 -10.41
N ARG A 716 -22.23 -30.77 -11.69
CA ARG A 716 -23.50 -31.22 -12.28
C ARG A 716 -23.90 -32.53 -11.62
N ASN A 717 -25.16 -32.62 -11.19
CA ASN A 717 -25.72 -33.83 -10.60
C ASN A 717 -25.37 -35.04 -11.49
N PRO A 718 -24.75 -36.11 -10.95
CA PRO A 718 -24.45 -37.29 -11.73
C PRO A 718 -25.75 -37.75 -12.38
N PRO A 719 -25.78 -37.95 -13.72
CA PRO A 719 -27.02 -38.14 -14.46
C PRO A 719 -27.79 -39.27 -13.81
N SER A 720 -28.97 -38.92 -13.27
CA SER A 720 -29.77 -39.72 -12.33
C SER A 720 -29.53 -41.20 -12.60
N ALA A 721 -28.79 -41.84 -11.69
CA ALA A 721 -28.23 -43.16 -11.92
C ALA A 721 -29.40 -44.07 -12.29
N LYS A 722 -29.49 -44.41 -13.60
CA LYS A 722 -30.65 -45.12 -14.16
C LYS A 722 -30.95 -46.27 -13.21
N GLU A 723 -32.20 -46.32 -12.73
CA GLU A 723 -32.64 -47.34 -11.78
C GLU A 723 -32.00 -48.67 -12.18
N PRO A 724 -31.26 -49.34 -11.28
CA PRO A 724 -30.44 -50.47 -11.66
C PRO A 724 -31.33 -51.58 -12.20
N ASP A 725 -31.41 -51.67 -13.53
CA ASP A 725 -32.22 -52.62 -14.28
C ASP A 725 -31.93 -54.02 -13.73
N GLU A 726 -32.93 -54.65 -13.11
CA GLU A 726 -32.78 -55.76 -12.17
C GLU A 726 -32.21 -57.03 -12.84
N ARG A 727 -30.89 -57.07 -13.04
CA ARG A 727 -30.19 -58.26 -13.54
C ARG A 727 -28.89 -58.50 -12.77
N PRO A 728 -28.89 -59.45 -11.81
CA PRO A 728 -27.67 -59.80 -11.10
C PRO A 728 -26.77 -60.64 -12.00
N ARG A 729 -25.55 -60.18 -12.25
CA ARG A 729 -24.40 -61.07 -12.49
C ARG A 729 -23.08 -60.42 -12.07
N ALA A 730 -22.57 -60.90 -10.95
CA ALA A 730 -21.27 -60.49 -10.44
C ALA A 730 -20.14 -61.03 -11.32
N THR A 731 -19.24 -60.13 -11.72
CA THR A 731 -17.82 -60.45 -11.96
C THR A 731 -16.99 -59.26 -11.54
N VAL A 732 -16.40 -59.34 -10.35
CA VAL A 732 -15.43 -58.36 -9.86
C VAL A 732 -14.17 -58.47 -10.71
N PHE A 733 -13.92 -57.48 -11.57
CA PHE A 733 -12.67 -57.39 -12.31
C PHE A 733 -11.88 -56.17 -11.84
N VAL A 734 -10.90 -56.41 -10.96
CA VAL A 734 -9.96 -55.39 -10.50
C VAL A 734 -9.04 -55.03 -11.66
N GLN A 735 -9.36 -53.95 -12.38
CA GLN A 735 -8.52 -53.47 -13.47
C GLN A 735 -7.57 -52.36 -12.97
N ARG A 736 -6.26 -52.66 -13.05
CA ARG A 736 -5.16 -51.75 -12.70
C ARG A 736 -5.25 -50.46 -13.52
N ILE A 737 -5.18 -49.31 -12.84
CA ILE A 737 -4.92 -48.02 -13.49
C ILE A 737 -3.47 -48.03 -14.02
N GLY A 738 -3.33 -48.12 -15.34
CA GLY A 738 -2.04 -48.18 -16.04
C GLY A 738 -2.01 -47.23 -17.23
N LYS A 739 -1.35 -46.08 -17.05
CA LYS A 739 -0.77 -45.18 -18.06
C LYS A 739 -1.32 -45.25 -19.50
N ARG A 740 -2.04 -44.20 -19.92
CA ARG A 740 -1.68 -43.27 -21.04
C ARG A 740 -2.89 -42.41 -21.43
N CYS A 741 -2.87 -41.13 -21.09
CA CYS A 741 -3.69 -40.15 -21.79
C CYS A 741 -2.99 -39.80 -23.12
N LEU A 742 -3.61 -40.18 -24.24
CA LEU A 742 -3.30 -39.62 -25.55
C LEU A 742 -4.42 -38.62 -25.87
N PHE A 743 -4.05 -37.41 -26.28
CA PHE A 743 -4.99 -36.36 -26.66
C PHE A 743 -5.70 -36.73 -27.97
N PRO A 744 -7.03 -36.57 -28.07
CA PRO A 744 -7.71 -36.55 -29.36
C PRO A 744 -7.65 -35.14 -29.96
N ALA A 745 -7.16 -35.03 -31.20
CA ALA A 745 -7.36 -33.82 -31.99
C ALA A 745 -8.84 -33.75 -32.41
N SER A 746 -9.54 -32.67 -32.07
CA SER A 746 -10.94 -32.48 -32.42
C SER A 746 -11.06 -31.56 -33.63
N THR A 747 -11.63 -32.07 -34.72
CA THR A 747 -12.10 -31.28 -35.86
C THR A 747 -13.61 -31.44 -35.96
N VAL A 748 -14.36 -30.35 -35.77
CA VAL A 748 -15.82 -30.32 -35.84
C VAL A 748 -16.24 -29.46 -37.05
N PRO A 749 -17.08 -29.97 -37.97
CA PRO A 749 -17.62 -29.16 -39.06
C PRO A 749 -18.81 -28.32 -38.60
N ALA A 750 -18.87 -27.07 -39.06
CA ALA A 750 -19.95 -26.14 -38.75
C ALA A 750 -21.30 -26.56 -39.37
N THR A 751 -22.39 -26.27 -38.67
CA THR A 751 -23.78 -26.45 -39.15
C THR A 751 -24.50 -25.09 -39.06
N PRO A 752 -25.23 -24.63 -40.10
CA PRO A 752 -25.79 -23.28 -40.11
C PRO A 752 -26.99 -23.11 -39.17
N ALA A 753 -26.95 -22.05 -38.36
CA ALA A 753 -28.02 -21.70 -37.42
C ALA A 753 -29.23 -21.08 -38.13
N LYS A 754 -30.44 -21.36 -37.63
CA LYS A 754 -31.66 -20.64 -38.01
C LYS A 754 -31.77 -19.35 -37.18
N GLN A 755 -31.86 -18.21 -37.85
CA GLN A 755 -32.19 -16.94 -37.21
C GLN A 755 -33.62 -16.99 -36.64
N SER A 756 -33.75 -16.77 -35.33
CA SER A 756 -35.02 -16.39 -34.71
C SER A 756 -35.24 -14.88 -34.89
N LYS A 757 -36.49 -14.42 -34.95
CA LYS A 757 -36.81 -13.00 -35.15
C LYS A 757 -36.85 -12.27 -33.81
N ILE A 758 -35.97 -11.29 -33.68
CA ILE A 758 -35.88 -10.33 -32.56
C ILE A 758 -37.17 -9.50 -32.48
N PRO A 759 -37.73 -9.25 -31.27
CA PRO A 759 -38.77 -8.23 -31.07
C PRO A 759 -38.20 -6.83 -31.29
N SER A 760 -38.76 -6.08 -32.23
CA SER A 760 -38.28 -4.73 -32.57
C SER A 760 -38.77 -3.68 -31.57
N SER A 761 -37.97 -3.42 -30.53
CA SER A 761 -37.61 -2.10 -29.96
C SER A 761 -37.09 -2.29 -28.52
N PRO A 762 -35.85 -1.90 -28.17
CA PRO A 762 -35.45 -1.83 -26.76
C PRO A 762 -36.27 -0.74 -26.05
N PRO A 763 -36.53 -0.88 -24.74
CA PRO A 763 -37.11 0.21 -23.95
C PRO A 763 -36.16 1.41 -23.94
N THR A 764 -36.71 2.62 -23.97
CA THR A 764 -35.93 3.85 -23.77
C THR A 764 -35.42 3.89 -22.34
N LEU A 765 -34.14 3.54 -22.15
CA LEU A 765 -33.42 3.77 -20.91
C LEU A 765 -33.42 5.28 -20.60
N ASN A 766 -33.61 5.64 -19.33
CA ASN A 766 -33.41 7.00 -18.84
C ASN A 766 -32.03 7.11 -18.22
N GLU A 767 -31.32 8.20 -18.51
CA GLU A 767 -29.97 8.46 -18.00
C GLU A 767 -30.01 8.63 -16.46
N PRO A 768 -29.21 7.88 -15.68
CA PRO A 768 -29.29 7.93 -14.20
C PRO A 768 -28.83 9.28 -13.65
N PHE A 769 -27.88 9.93 -14.31
CA PHE A 769 -27.49 11.32 -14.12
C PHE A 769 -27.03 11.91 -15.46
N ARG A 770 -27.12 13.22 -15.63
CA ARG A 770 -26.78 13.89 -16.89
C ARG A 770 -25.28 13.74 -17.18
N GLY A 771 -24.90 13.03 -18.24
CA GLY A 771 -23.51 12.71 -18.58
C GLY A 771 -23.10 11.24 -18.35
N ALA A 772 -23.97 10.40 -17.75
CA ALA A 772 -23.60 9.04 -17.33
C ALA A 772 -23.19 8.08 -18.46
N TRP A 773 -23.58 8.38 -19.71
CA TRP A 773 -23.33 7.52 -20.87
C TRP A 773 -22.46 8.17 -21.94
N VAL A 774 -21.76 9.25 -21.60
CA VAL A 774 -20.87 9.92 -22.55
C VAL A 774 -19.56 9.13 -22.65
N THR A 775 -19.16 8.81 -23.86
CA THR A 775 -17.98 8.04 -24.22
C THR A 775 -17.08 8.80 -25.20
N THR A 776 -15.82 8.39 -25.34
CA THR A 776 -14.90 8.94 -26.34
C THR A 776 -15.54 8.93 -27.74
N GLY A 777 -15.53 10.08 -28.41
CA GLY A 777 -16.16 10.32 -29.71
C GLY A 777 -17.60 10.88 -29.63
N ASP A 778 -18.25 10.91 -28.46
CA ASP A 778 -19.57 11.51 -28.32
C ASP A 778 -19.54 13.03 -28.48
N THR A 779 -20.61 13.58 -29.08
CA THR A 779 -20.81 15.02 -29.16
C THR A 779 -21.35 15.55 -27.84
N VAL A 780 -20.60 16.45 -27.23
CA VAL A 780 -20.84 16.99 -25.88
C VAL A 780 -21.02 18.50 -25.91
N GLU A 781 -21.42 19.06 -24.77
CA GLU A 781 -21.06 20.42 -24.41
C GLU A 781 -20.14 20.40 -23.20
N GLY A 782 -19.00 21.08 -23.29
CA GLY A 782 -18.09 21.34 -22.19
C GLY A 782 -18.16 22.79 -21.73
N LYS A 783 -18.00 23.05 -20.42
CA LYS A 783 -17.65 24.37 -19.89
C LYS A 783 -16.22 24.70 -20.26
N TYR A 784 -15.99 25.82 -20.94
CA TYR A 784 -14.63 26.28 -21.24
C TYR A 784 -13.85 26.48 -19.93
N GLN A 785 -12.66 25.88 -19.85
CA GLN A 785 -11.74 25.83 -18.71
C GLN A 785 -12.39 25.35 -17.39
N GLY A 786 -13.56 24.72 -17.42
CA GLY A 786 -14.34 24.28 -16.26
C GLY A 786 -14.94 25.40 -15.38
N GLU A 787 -14.29 26.57 -15.31
CA GLU A 787 -14.70 27.72 -14.48
C GLU A 787 -15.93 28.46 -15.02
N HIS A 788 -16.07 28.53 -16.33
CA HIS A 788 -17.07 29.36 -16.99
C HIS A 788 -18.50 28.79 -16.91
N ASN A 789 -19.52 29.65 -17.01
CA ASN A 789 -20.93 29.22 -17.04
C ASN A 789 -21.45 29.00 -18.46
N GLU A 790 -20.58 29.17 -19.47
CA GLU A 790 -20.90 28.94 -20.86
C GLU A 790 -20.46 27.56 -21.33
N TYR A 791 -21.40 26.87 -21.98
CA TYR A 791 -21.23 25.53 -22.53
C TYR A 791 -21.07 25.61 -24.05
N TYR A 792 -19.94 25.10 -24.55
CA TYR A 792 -19.57 25.07 -25.96
C TYR A 792 -19.68 23.66 -26.50
N LYS A 793 -20.17 23.52 -27.73
CA LYS A 793 -20.30 22.22 -28.39
C LYS A 793 -18.89 21.69 -28.74
N GLY A 794 -18.61 20.44 -28.41
CA GLY A 794 -17.36 19.74 -28.72
C GLY A 794 -17.55 18.25 -28.94
N VAL A 795 -16.44 17.53 -29.06
CA VAL A 795 -16.34 16.07 -29.12
C VAL A 795 -15.42 15.63 -27.98
N LEU A 796 -15.82 14.58 -27.26
CA LEU A 796 -15.01 14.05 -26.16
C LEU A 796 -13.82 13.24 -26.73
N MET A 797 -12.58 13.69 -26.46
CA MET A 797 -11.35 12.97 -26.81
C MET A 797 -11.07 11.80 -25.87
N ASP A 798 -11.12 12.03 -24.56
CA ASP A 798 -10.89 10.99 -23.56
C ASP A 798 -11.85 11.16 -22.38
N ALA A 799 -12.14 10.04 -21.73
CA ALA A 799 -13.08 9.90 -20.63
C ALA A 799 -12.40 9.11 -19.50
N SER A 800 -11.74 9.80 -18.58
CA SER A 800 -10.98 9.17 -17.51
C SER A 800 -11.91 8.78 -16.34
N ALA A 801 -12.19 7.48 -16.25
CA ALA A 801 -12.91 6.86 -15.14
C ALA A 801 -12.19 6.94 -13.79
N ASP A 802 -10.90 7.24 -13.84
CA ASP A 802 -9.94 7.20 -12.75
C ASP A 802 -9.47 8.59 -12.32
N ARG A 803 -9.93 9.65 -12.99
CA ARG A 803 -9.75 11.05 -12.58
C ARG A 803 -11.07 11.85 -12.55
N ASP A 804 -12.19 11.22 -12.94
CA ASP A 804 -13.50 11.86 -13.21
C ASP A 804 -13.38 13.07 -14.15
N SER A 805 -12.46 12.96 -15.10
CA SER A 805 -12.00 14.04 -15.94
C SER A 805 -12.26 13.74 -17.41
N TYR A 806 -12.60 14.79 -18.16
CA TYR A 806 -13.11 14.72 -19.51
C TYR A 806 -12.29 15.65 -20.41
N ASP A 807 -11.69 15.11 -21.46
CA ASP A 807 -10.88 15.89 -22.39
C ASP A 807 -11.72 16.23 -23.62
N VAL A 808 -12.00 17.49 -23.89
CA VAL A 808 -12.96 17.93 -24.92
C VAL A 808 -12.26 18.78 -25.98
N VAL A 809 -12.40 18.39 -27.25
CA VAL A 809 -12.10 19.24 -28.41
C VAL A 809 -13.36 20.00 -28.80
N TYR A 810 -13.32 21.34 -28.77
CA TYR A 810 -14.41 22.19 -29.23
C TYR A 810 -14.44 22.32 -30.76
N ASN A 811 -15.59 22.72 -31.31
CA ASN A 811 -15.77 22.80 -32.77
C ASN A 811 -14.96 23.92 -33.47
N ASP A 812 -14.33 24.83 -32.72
CA ASP A 812 -13.36 25.79 -33.22
C ASP A 812 -11.91 25.26 -33.19
N GLY A 813 -11.67 24.12 -32.54
CA GLY A 813 -10.38 23.42 -32.49
C GLY A 813 -9.58 23.67 -31.20
N GLU A 814 -10.16 24.35 -30.21
CA GLU A 814 -9.55 24.45 -28.87
C GLU A 814 -9.77 23.15 -28.08
N GLU A 815 -8.84 22.83 -27.18
CA GLU A 815 -8.84 21.62 -26.36
C GLU A 815 -8.84 22.01 -24.87
N ASP A 816 -9.82 21.55 -24.11
CA ASP A 816 -9.76 21.58 -22.65
C ASP A 816 -9.51 20.16 -22.14
N LEU A 817 -8.43 20.01 -21.38
CA LEU A 817 -8.06 18.75 -20.74
C LEU A 817 -8.48 18.77 -19.27
N GLY A 818 -8.89 17.63 -18.74
CA GLY A 818 -9.20 17.47 -17.32
C GLY A 818 -10.51 18.13 -16.86
N LEU A 819 -11.48 18.40 -17.75
CA LEU A 819 -12.75 19.01 -17.35
C LEU A 819 -13.49 18.13 -16.36
N CYS A 820 -14.08 18.74 -15.33
CA CYS A 820 -14.84 18.02 -14.32
C CYS A 820 -16.13 17.35 -14.87
N ARG A 821 -16.65 16.33 -14.20
CA ARG A 821 -17.93 15.69 -14.60
C ARG A 821 -19.14 16.63 -14.70
N SER A 822 -19.23 17.66 -13.85
CA SER A 822 -20.30 18.67 -13.99
C SER A 822 -20.04 19.68 -15.12
N CYS A 823 -18.80 19.76 -15.60
CA CYS A 823 -18.33 20.61 -16.67
C CYS A 823 -18.74 20.07 -18.05
N VAL A 824 -18.95 18.76 -18.20
CA VAL A 824 -19.33 18.10 -19.47
C VAL A 824 -20.75 17.54 -19.41
N ARG A 825 -21.47 17.59 -20.53
CA ARG A 825 -22.82 17.02 -20.67
C ARG A 825 -23.15 16.60 -22.11
N PRO A 826 -24.11 15.68 -22.35
CA PRO A 826 -24.52 15.30 -23.70
C PRO A 826 -25.02 16.50 -24.50
N PHE A 827 -24.57 16.68 -25.75
CA PHE A 827 -25.01 17.77 -26.59
C PHE A 827 -26.50 17.65 -26.92
N LYS A 828 -27.26 18.71 -26.62
CA LYS A 828 -28.64 18.86 -27.08
C LYS A 828 -28.64 19.74 -28.34
N PRO A 829 -29.07 19.24 -29.52
CA PRO A 829 -29.18 20.09 -30.72
C PRO A 829 -29.97 21.36 -30.46
N TYR A 830 -29.48 22.51 -30.92
CA TYR A 830 -30.11 23.80 -30.67
C TYR A 830 -31.53 23.84 -31.28
N GLN A 831 -32.49 24.32 -30.49
CA GLN A 831 -33.92 24.31 -30.84
C GLN A 831 -34.36 25.67 -31.39
N VAL A 832 -35.38 25.68 -32.27
CA VAL A 832 -35.96 26.93 -32.76
C VAL A 832 -36.62 27.70 -31.60
N ASN A 833 -36.37 29.01 -31.54
CA ASN A 833 -36.63 29.95 -30.44
C ASN A 833 -35.77 29.80 -29.19
N GLU A 834 -34.78 28.90 -29.17
CA GLU A 834 -33.77 28.87 -28.09
C GLU A 834 -32.92 30.14 -28.11
N THR A 835 -32.65 30.70 -26.92
CA THR A 835 -31.70 31.81 -26.75
C THR A 835 -30.29 31.23 -26.61
N VAL A 836 -29.36 31.75 -27.40
CA VAL A 836 -27.95 31.37 -27.44
C VAL A 836 -27.07 32.62 -27.43
N ASP A 837 -25.85 32.48 -26.97
CA ASP A 837 -24.80 33.48 -27.16
C ASP A 837 -24.07 33.17 -28.48
N VAL A 838 -23.79 34.20 -29.27
CA VAL A 838 -23.22 34.09 -30.62
C VAL A 838 -21.98 34.95 -30.75
N ARG A 839 -20.89 34.37 -31.23
CA ARG A 839 -19.63 35.10 -31.49
C ARG A 839 -19.77 36.00 -32.73
N VAL A 840 -19.45 37.29 -32.58
CA VAL A 840 -19.48 38.29 -33.66
C VAL A 840 -18.20 39.12 -33.62
N ASP A 841 -17.47 39.15 -34.74
CA ASP A 841 -16.25 39.95 -34.97
C ASP A 841 -15.21 39.93 -33.83
N GLY A 842 -14.62 38.75 -33.60
CA GLY A 842 -13.63 38.50 -32.55
C GLY A 842 -14.26 37.80 -31.34
N ASP A 843 -13.73 38.04 -30.14
CA ASP A 843 -14.12 37.30 -28.91
C ASP A 843 -15.38 37.86 -28.23
N SER A 844 -16.19 38.65 -28.95
CA SER A 844 -17.41 39.25 -28.42
C SER A 844 -18.63 38.37 -28.67
N PHE A 845 -19.38 38.06 -27.62
CA PHE A 845 -20.60 37.27 -27.69
C PHE A 845 -21.85 38.14 -27.49
N PHE A 846 -22.85 37.95 -28.35
CA PHE A 846 -24.12 38.67 -28.33
C PHE A 846 -25.29 37.69 -28.21
N LYS A 847 -26.34 38.07 -27.48
CA LYS A 847 -27.52 37.22 -27.31
C LYS A 847 -28.37 37.19 -28.57
N ALA A 848 -28.72 36.00 -29.02
CA ALA A 848 -29.57 35.78 -30.18
C ALA A 848 -30.58 34.65 -29.94
N LYS A 849 -31.61 34.57 -30.79
CA LYS A 849 -32.51 33.42 -30.87
C LYS A 849 -32.32 32.65 -32.16
N ILE A 850 -32.33 31.31 -32.06
CA ILE A 850 -32.36 30.41 -33.21
C ILE A 850 -33.71 30.59 -33.95
N VAL A 851 -33.66 30.97 -35.22
CA VAL A 851 -34.82 31.16 -36.12
C VAL A 851 -35.09 29.91 -36.96
N SER A 852 -34.04 29.24 -37.46
CA SER A 852 -34.17 27.97 -38.17
C SER A 852 -32.85 27.18 -38.21
N VAL A 853 -32.92 25.86 -38.07
CA VAL A 853 -31.78 24.94 -38.20
C VAL A 853 -31.69 24.43 -39.64
N THR A 854 -30.51 24.48 -40.25
CA THR A 854 -30.24 23.95 -41.60
C THR A 854 -29.03 23.01 -41.55
N ALA A 855 -29.27 21.70 -41.59
CA ALA A 855 -28.20 20.71 -41.67
C ALA A 855 -27.64 20.64 -43.09
N VAL A 856 -26.42 21.13 -43.32
CA VAL A 856 -25.77 21.16 -44.64
C VAL A 856 -24.62 20.15 -44.67
N LYS A 857 -25.01 18.87 -44.78
CA LYS A 857 -24.20 17.65 -44.98
C LYS A 857 -23.07 17.32 -43.99
N GLU A 858 -22.25 18.28 -43.58
CA GLU A 858 -21.12 18.11 -42.66
C GLU A 858 -21.02 19.25 -41.62
N GLU A 859 -21.73 20.37 -41.81
CA GLU A 859 -21.78 21.49 -40.85
C GLU A 859 -23.24 21.78 -40.46
N GLU A 860 -23.53 21.89 -39.16
CA GLU A 860 -24.82 22.39 -38.68
C GLU A 860 -24.84 23.92 -38.73
N ARG A 861 -25.73 24.49 -39.55
CA ARG A 861 -25.88 25.95 -39.68
C ARG A 861 -27.19 26.44 -39.11
N TYR A 862 -27.10 27.51 -38.34
CA TYR A 862 -28.21 28.10 -37.63
C TYR A 862 -28.46 29.48 -38.18
N ARG A 863 -29.72 29.74 -38.56
CA ARG A 863 -30.18 31.09 -38.79
C ARG A 863 -30.61 31.67 -37.46
N ILE A 864 -30.06 32.80 -37.07
CA ILE A 864 -30.29 33.48 -35.79
C ILE A 864 -30.89 34.89 -35.99
N ARG A 865 -31.40 35.49 -34.92
CA ARG A 865 -31.70 36.92 -34.80
C ARG A 865 -31.22 37.44 -33.45
N PHE A 866 -30.43 38.51 -33.43
CA PHE A 866 -29.97 39.13 -32.18
C PHE A 866 -31.14 39.66 -31.33
N LEU A 867 -30.95 39.73 -30.01
CA LEU A 867 -31.95 40.18 -29.05
C LEU A 867 -31.76 41.64 -28.62
N ASP A 868 -30.53 42.16 -28.72
CA ASP A 868 -30.14 43.46 -28.20
C ASP A 868 -29.99 44.54 -29.32
N ASP A 869 -30.32 44.19 -30.57
CA ASP A 869 -30.27 45.09 -31.72
C ASP A 869 -31.69 45.46 -32.17
N ASP A 870 -32.21 46.56 -31.63
CA ASP A 870 -33.55 47.08 -31.91
C ASP A 870 -33.68 47.66 -33.35
N GLU A 871 -32.58 47.92 -34.07
CA GLU A 871 -32.60 48.50 -35.41
C GLU A 871 -32.44 47.46 -36.53
N ASP A 872 -31.76 46.32 -36.29
CA ASP A 872 -31.59 45.26 -37.31
C ASP A 872 -32.44 44.01 -37.05
N ASN A 873 -33.60 43.95 -37.72
CA ASN A 873 -34.49 42.78 -37.74
C ASN A 873 -34.00 41.65 -38.69
N GLY A 874 -32.77 41.77 -39.19
CA GLY A 874 -32.09 40.80 -40.02
C GLY A 874 -31.95 39.42 -39.36
N THR A 875 -31.64 38.43 -40.20
CA THR A 875 -31.33 37.08 -39.71
C THR A 875 -30.01 36.62 -40.27
N TYR A 876 -29.10 36.25 -39.38
CA TYR A 876 -27.71 35.91 -39.68
C TYR A 876 -27.56 34.38 -39.75
N GLU A 877 -26.62 33.88 -40.55
CA GLU A 877 -26.31 32.44 -40.64
C GLU A 877 -24.96 32.17 -39.98
N VAL A 878 -24.95 31.31 -38.96
CA VAL A 878 -23.78 31.01 -38.12
C VAL A 878 -23.56 29.49 -38.00
N SER A 879 -22.32 29.08 -37.75
CA SER A 879 -21.93 27.68 -37.52
C SER A 879 -22.05 27.32 -36.03
N SER A 880 -22.18 26.04 -35.68
CA SER A 880 -22.22 25.60 -34.27
C SER A 880 -20.98 25.98 -33.45
N ARG A 881 -19.83 26.19 -34.11
CA ARG A 881 -18.59 26.68 -33.46
C ARG A 881 -18.67 28.11 -32.94
N ASP A 882 -19.59 28.90 -33.48
CA ASP A 882 -19.78 30.31 -33.14
C ASP A 882 -20.98 30.50 -32.18
N LEU A 883 -21.47 29.38 -31.58
CA LEU A 883 -22.60 29.32 -30.65
C LEU A 883 -22.19 28.72 -29.30
N ARG A 884 -22.72 29.28 -28.21
CA ARG A 884 -22.62 28.71 -26.86
C ARG A 884 -23.92 28.86 -26.07
N ARG A 885 -24.12 28.02 -25.06
CA ARG A 885 -25.23 28.13 -24.10
C ARG A 885 -24.76 28.79 -22.81
N PHE A 886 -25.35 29.93 -22.47
CA PHE A 886 -25.26 30.51 -21.13
C PHE A 886 -26.36 29.89 -20.24
N LEU A 887 -26.03 29.49 -19.00
CA LEU A 887 -26.98 28.95 -18.01
C LEU A 887 -27.69 30.04 -17.19
#